data_AF-A0A5J5EUI6-F1
#
_entry.id   AF-A0A5J5EUI6-F1
#
_cell.length_a   1.000
_cell.length_b   1.000
_cell.length_c   1.000
_cell.angle_alpha   90.00
_cell.angle_beta   90.00
_cell.angle_gamma   90.00
#
_symmetry.space_group_name_H-M   'P 1'
#
loop_
_entity.id
_entity.type
_entity.pdbx_description
1 polymer ?
#
loop_
_entity_poly.entity_id
_entity_poly.type
_entity_poly.pdbx_seq_one_letter_code
_entity_poly.pdbx_strand_id
1 'polypeptide(L)'
;MSAVLGSDDVVTNELLNVVYEAYDDFKELNMKICPIDKQRSRLEQLVLAPIVAAFRNARAKDRAAFDKIAVEKSEERSSFEMAKAELEKQILISKAEFEKERSSFKMAKAELETKLLISRNEAQDLKVRLREQTVKLENHYRPADRTGEEVNFVPDYTTKAALWTRAVADGHANEIADVLEAPSESLSKALTKEANELAATYDGEMEGYQPICRLLSKILPKDRAQVFDTHAGRFLHKDRSPDICVCSPAINVAHAAYVCTVLEMKPKYTLLDNASLGQLLGYMYNVARAQTRRKRFTGMVSNVDCSIFVVLERAPFGQFKITHFAPVDWTTALRHLRLLIDDELEQPLKPGFSKELGRIVNHLGMTRTSTVGQFQMPRPLAVRKWRWMLPATPNGTYTDRAGGLITTICVKRAAPGCPLTLRSEIAILDKIGHNSPPSLPQLVYYTKDYLEYGMLPVGVPANPAELHRAPLLARCVLEDVLQALEWLHEQNIVHRDVRWDNIVVVNECHGVLVDLGSAIEIRAGDQNVVYQGGFLCCPPRLLRNGEKPYLPAPADDYHAFILLVNAVLFPTSFRHFVSCKVMDLDTDEHDRIVRLWKDLSSCDVWSPFVTAAENEDVGKLRGLSNFIKTLRGPGVPDYARSNSSASVQAPADDGEVSEPVVAGVQRMALCDA
;
A
#
# COMPACT_ATOMS: atom_id res chain seq x y z
N MET A 1 51.09 -62.84 47.61
CA MET A 1 50.92 -61.62 48.44
C MET A 1 51.53 -60.38 47.81
N SER A 2 52.67 -60.44 47.11
CA SER A 2 53.22 -59.29 46.37
C SER A 2 52.35 -58.78 45.20
N ALA A 3 51.39 -59.57 44.69
CA ALA A 3 50.49 -59.15 43.62
C ALA A 3 49.22 -58.39 44.08
N VAL A 4 49.02 -58.17 45.40
CA VAL A 4 47.79 -57.57 45.95
C VAL A 4 48.04 -56.25 46.72
N LEU A 5 49.31 -55.88 46.97
CA LEU A 5 49.68 -54.66 47.68
C LEU A 5 50.70 -53.89 46.84
N GLY A 6 50.42 -52.61 46.57
CA GLY A 6 51.23 -51.77 45.68
C GLY A 6 52.69 -51.67 46.12
N SER A 7 53.62 -51.67 45.15
CA SER A 7 55.06 -51.86 45.34
C SER A 7 55.81 -50.74 46.08
N ASP A 8 55.14 -49.65 46.46
CA ASP A 8 55.78 -48.46 47.05
C ASP A 8 55.40 -48.21 48.51
N ASP A 9 54.67 -49.12 49.16
CA ASP A 9 54.31 -48.96 50.56
C ASP A 9 55.47 -49.44 51.47
N VAL A 10 56.18 -48.47 52.05
CA VAL A 10 57.31 -48.67 52.99
C VAL A 10 56.91 -49.61 54.15
N VAL A 11 55.64 -49.56 54.58
CA VAL A 11 55.11 -50.42 55.63
C VAL A 11 55.07 -51.89 55.19
N THR A 12 54.82 -52.13 53.90
CA THR A 12 54.71 -53.49 53.36
C THR A 12 56.08 -54.16 53.27
N ASN A 13 57.14 -53.42 52.92
CA ASN A 13 58.51 -53.97 52.86
C ASN A 13 59.08 -54.26 54.26
N GLU A 14 58.83 -53.39 55.24
CA GLU A 14 59.29 -53.59 56.61
C GLU A 14 58.55 -54.77 57.28
N LEU A 15 57.24 -54.89 57.05
CA LEU A 15 56.44 -56.02 57.52
C LEU A 15 56.83 -57.34 56.85
N LEU A 16 57.12 -57.32 55.54
CA LEU A 16 57.60 -58.50 54.81
C LEU A 16 58.94 -58.98 55.35
N ASN A 17 59.89 -58.08 55.64
CA ASN A 17 61.18 -58.46 56.24
C ASN A 17 61.00 -59.12 57.62
N VAL A 18 60.14 -58.56 58.48
CA VAL A 18 59.83 -59.18 59.79
C VAL A 18 59.18 -60.56 59.62
N VAL A 19 58.31 -60.73 58.62
CA VAL A 19 57.67 -62.02 58.30
C VAL A 19 58.69 -63.02 57.74
N TYR A 20 59.66 -62.57 56.94
CA TYR A 20 60.74 -63.42 56.42
C TYR A 20 61.69 -63.89 57.52
N GLU A 21 62.13 -63.00 58.42
CA GLU A 21 62.97 -63.39 59.56
C GLU A 21 62.22 -64.34 60.50
N ALA A 22 60.95 -64.05 60.78
CA ALA A 22 60.08 -64.94 61.56
C ALA A 22 59.85 -66.31 60.90
N TYR A 23 59.85 -66.38 59.56
CA TYR A 23 59.68 -67.62 58.82
C TYR A 23 60.93 -68.52 58.93
N ASP A 24 62.13 -67.93 58.89
CA ASP A 24 63.37 -68.67 59.08
C ASP A 24 63.50 -69.21 60.51
N ASP A 25 63.11 -68.44 61.52
CA ASP A 25 63.02 -68.89 62.92
C ASP A 25 61.99 -70.02 63.09
N PHE A 26 60.85 -69.93 62.39
CA PHE A 26 59.82 -70.97 62.40
C PHE A 26 60.30 -72.28 61.74
N LYS A 27 61.15 -72.17 60.71
CA LYS A 27 61.78 -73.31 60.04
C LYS A 27 62.77 -74.03 60.97
N GLU A 28 63.49 -73.29 61.80
CA GLU A 28 64.40 -73.83 62.82
C GLU A 28 63.64 -74.55 63.96
N LEU A 29 62.45 -74.04 64.33
CA LEU A 29 61.56 -74.62 65.33
C LEU A 29 60.93 -75.96 64.90
N ASN A 30 60.76 -76.19 63.59
CA ASN A 30 60.12 -77.39 63.06
C ASN A 30 61.06 -78.61 62.97
N MET A 31 62.37 -78.42 63.19
CA MET A 31 63.38 -79.49 63.10
C MET A 31 63.73 -80.18 64.44
N LYS A 32 63.15 -79.75 65.57
CA LYS A 32 63.41 -80.36 66.89
C LYS A 32 62.09 -80.69 67.59
N ILE A 33 61.93 -81.96 67.97
CA ILE A 33 60.77 -82.47 68.72
C ILE A 33 60.66 -81.68 70.04
N CYS A 34 59.78 -80.69 70.08
CA CYS A 34 59.56 -79.79 71.21
C CYS A 34 58.06 -79.82 71.57
N PRO A 35 57.68 -79.80 72.86
CA PRO A 35 56.27 -79.75 73.26
C PRO A 35 55.56 -78.51 72.72
N ILE A 36 54.31 -78.69 72.26
CA ILE A 36 53.47 -77.68 71.60
C ILE A 36 53.38 -76.36 72.38
N ASP A 37 53.33 -76.41 73.71
CA ASP A 37 53.21 -75.20 74.54
C ASP A 37 54.47 -74.30 74.45
N LYS A 38 55.64 -74.91 74.29
CA LYS A 38 56.92 -74.19 74.15
C LYS A 38 57.08 -73.62 72.73
N GLN A 39 56.54 -74.31 71.72
CA GLN A 39 56.45 -73.80 70.35
C GLN A 39 55.51 -72.59 70.26
N ARG A 40 54.34 -72.65 70.93
CA ARG A 40 53.37 -71.55 70.98
C ARG A 40 53.95 -70.31 71.67
N SER A 41 54.60 -70.49 72.82
CA SER A 41 55.23 -69.37 73.53
C SER A 41 56.34 -68.71 72.71
N ARG A 42 57.13 -69.51 71.96
CA ARG A 42 58.16 -68.96 71.06
C ARG A 42 57.57 -68.30 69.81
N LEU A 43 56.52 -68.85 69.21
CA LEU A 43 55.80 -68.20 68.12
C LEU A 43 55.22 -66.85 68.55
N GLU A 44 54.66 -66.79 69.76
CA GLU A 44 54.17 -65.54 70.33
C GLU A 44 55.29 -64.51 70.55
N GLN A 45 56.44 -64.93 71.08
CA GLN A 45 57.53 -64.02 71.41
C GLN A 45 58.39 -63.59 70.22
N LEU A 46 58.69 -64.50 69.29
CA LEU A 46 59.62 -64.25 68.19
C LEU A 46 58.91 -63.73 66.93
N VAL A 47 57.64 -64.08 66.74
CA VAL A 47 56.92 -63.76 65.51
C VAL A 47 55.78 -62.79 65.77
N LEU A 48 54.84 -63.15 66.65
CA LEU A 48 53.64 -62.32 66.82
C LEU A 48 53.94 -61.01 67.56
N ALA A 49 54.77 -61.02 68.60
CA ALA A 49 55.07 -59.81 69.36
C ALA A 49 55.80 -58.73 68.54
N PRO A 50 56.85 -59.04 67.74
CA PRO A 50 57.49 -58.06 66.87
C PRO A 50 56.54 -57.52 65.78
N ILE A 51 55.74 -58.38 65.16
CA ILE A 51 54.74 -57.97 64.16
C ILE A 51 53.70 -57.02 64.79
N VAL A 52 53.19 -57.34 65.97
CA VAL A 52 52.23 -56.49 66.68
C VAL A 52 52.86 -55.16 67.09
N ALA A 53 54.13 -55.15 67.52
CA ALA A 53 54.85 -53.93 67.86
C ALA A 53 55.10 -53.04 66.62
N ALA A 54 55.54 -53.63 65.51
CA ALA A 54 55.73 -52.93 64.24
C ALA A 54 54.41 -52.34 63.74
N PHE A 55 53.31 -53.10 63.81
CA PHE A 55 51.98 -52.62 63.41
C PHE A 55 51.48 -51.47 64.30
N ARG A 56 51.72 -51.54 65.62
CA ARG A 56 51.40 -50.44 66.54
C ARG A 56 52.20 -49.18 66.23
N ASN A 57 53.49 -49.31 65.92
CA ASN A 57 54.36 -48.18 65.57
C ASN A 57 53.99 -47.56 64.22
N ALA A 58 53.69 -48.37 63.20
CA ALA A 58 53.20 -47.89 61.91
C ALA A 58 51.88 -47.13 62.09
N ARG A 59 50.93 -47.69 62.83
CA ARG A 59 49.64 -47.04 63.12
C ARG A 59 49.79 -45.75 63.92
N ALA A 60 50.78 -45.65 64.81
CA ALA A 60 51.09 -44.43 65.53
C ALA A 60 51.69 -43.35 64.60
N LYS A 61 52.57 -43.73 63.67
CA LYS A 61 53.12 -42.82 62.64
C LYS A 61 52.03 -42.31 61.70
N ASP A 62 51.14 -43.19 61.23
CA ASP A 62 50.02 -42.81 60.37
C ASP A 62 49.06 -41.87 61.08
N ARG A 63 48.78 -42.13 62.37
CA ARG A 63 47.94 -41.23 63.17
C ARG A 63 48.61 -39.86 63.35
N ALA A 64 49.91 -39.80 63.62
CA ALA A 64 50.63 -38.53 63.72
C ALA A 64 50.67 -37.75 62.39
N ALA A 65 50.83 -38.44 61.25
CA ALA A 65 50.77 -37.83 59.93
C ALA A 65 49.36 -37.31 59.61
N PHE A 66 48.33 -38.07 59.98
CA PHE A 66 46.94 -37.68 59.81
C PHE A 66 46.58 -36.46 60.67
N ASP A 67 47.02 -36.44 61.93
CA ASP A 67 46.81 -35.31 62.84
C ASP A 67 47.52 -34.05 62.32
N LYS A 68 48.72 -34.18 61.75
CA LYS A 68 49.43 -33.05 61.11
C LYS A 68 48.66 -32.49 59.91
N ILE A 69 48.17 -33.34 59.02
CA ILE A 69 47.35 -32.93 57.85
C ILE A 69 46.03 -32.29 58.31
N ALA A 70 45.44 -32.79 59.40
CA ALA A 70 44.21 -32.22 59.96
C ALA A 70 44.42 -30.80 60.51
N VAL A 71 45.58 -30.54 61.13
CA VAL A 71 45.96 -29.19 61.61
C VAL A 71 46.21 -28.24 60.43
N GLU A 72 46.98 -28.66 59.42
CA GLU A 72 47.25 -27.84 58.22
C GLU A 72 45.94 -27.48 57.47
N LYS A 73 45.02 -28.44 57.32
CA LYS A 73 43.69 -28.18 56.73
C LYS A 73 42.81 -27.28 57.59
N SER A 74 42.96 -27.32 58.91
CA SER A 74 42.24 -26.43 59.82
C SER A 74 42.71 -24.98 59.66
N GLU A 75 44.02 -24.76 59.51
CA GLU A 75 44.60 -23.43 59.28
C GLU A 75 44.21 -22.87 57.91
N GLU A 76 44.27 -23.68 56.84
CA GLU A 76 43.79 -23.27 55.51
C GLU A 76 42.31 -22.90 55.52
N ARG A 77 41.48 -23.68 56.22
CA ARG A 77 40.04 -23.40 56.35
C ARG A 77 39.78 -22.10 57.11
N SER A 78 40.56 -21.82 58.14
CA SER A 78 40.48 -20.54 58.86
C SER A 78 40.90 -19.35 57.98
N SER A 79 41.98 -19.50 57.21
CA SER A 79 42.43 -18.48 56.25
C SER A 79 41.39 -18.23 55.15
N PHE A 80 40.76 -19.28 54.64
CA PHE A 80 39.72 -19.18 53.61
C PHE A 80 38.46 -18.46 54.13
N GLU A 81 38.01 -18.78 55.36
CA GLU A 81 36.86 -18.10 55.97
C GLU A 81 37.13 -16.61 56.22
N MET A 82 38.35 -16.23 56.60
CA MET A 82 38.72 -14.81 56.70
C MET A 82 38.68 -14.09 55.36
N ALA A 83 39.21 -14.71 54.30
CA ALA A 83 39.18 -14.14 52.94
C ALA A 83 37.74 -14.00 52.42
N LYS A 84 36.89 -14.98 52.71
CA LYS A 84 35.46 -14.95 52.37
C LYS A 84 34.74 -13.80 53.10
N ALA A 85 34.98 -13.63 54.39
CA ALA A 85 34.39 -12.54 55.17
C ALA A 85 34.81 -11.15 54.64
N GLU A 86 36.07 -10.99 54.24
CA GLU A 86 36.55 -9.73 53.65
C GLU A 86 35.91 -9.47 52.28
N LEU A 87 35.74 -10.50 51.45
CA LEU A 87 35.05 -10.37 50.16
C LEU A 87 33.57 -10.00 50.34
N GLU A 88 32.87 -10.62 51.30
CA GLU A 88 31.47 -10.29 51.62
C GLU A 88 31.34 -8.83 52.07
N LYS A 89 32.30 -8.33 52.86
CA LYS A 89 32.36 -6.92 53.26
C LYS A 89 32.57 -5.99 52.08
N GLN A 90 33.45 -6.32 51.13
CA GLN A 90 33.66 -5.52 49.92
C GLN A 90 32.39 -5.49 49.04
N ILE A 91 31.71 -6.62 48.87
CA ILE A 91 30.44 -6.69 48.14
C ILE A 91 29.38 -5.78 48.79
N LEU A 92 29.31 -5.76 50.12
CA LEU A 92 28.36 -4.92 50.85
C LEU A 92 28.64 -3.43 50.63
N ILE A 93 29.92 -3.02 50.62
CA ILE A 93 30.33 -1.64 50.35
C ILE A 93 29.96 -1.25 48.91
N SER A 94 30.33 -2.07 47.91
CA SER A 94 30.00 -1.79 46.51
C SER A 94 28.49 -1.73 46.26
N LYS A 95 27.70 -2.55 46.96
CA LYS A 95 26.23 -2.51 46.86
C LYS A 95 25.66 -1.19 47.39
N ALA A 96 26.19 -0.70 48.52
CA ALA A 96 25.78 0.58 49.09
C ALA A 96 26.14 1.76 48.16
N GLU A 97 27.32 1.74 47.54
CA GLU A 97 27.74 2.73 46.55
C GLU A 97 26.82 2.73 45.32
N PHE A 98 26.51 1.54 44.79
CA PHE A 98 25.59 1.40 43.66
C PHE A 98 24.17 1.92 43.98
N GLU A 99 23.65 1.65 45.19
CA GLU A 99 22.34 2.17 45.61
C GLU A 99 22.34 3.70 45.75
N LYS A 100 23.46 4.29 46.18
CA LYS A 100 23.65 5.74 46.23
C LYS A 100 23.64 6.35 44.82
N GLU A 101 24.38 5.76 43.87
CA GLU A 101 24.36 6.20 42.47
C GLU A 101 22.98 6.05 41.83
N ARG A 102 22.31 4.92 42.05
CA ARG A 102 20.95 4.66 41.57
C ARG A 102 19.96 5.72 42.09
N SER A 103 20.10 6.12 43.34
CA SER A 103 19.27 7.18 43.93
C SER A 103 19.57 8.55 43.32
N SER A 104 20.85 8.87 43.09
CA SER A 104 21.27 10.09 42.37
C SER A 104 20.70 10.14 40.95
N PHE A 105 20.75 9.02 40.22
CA PHE A 105 20.21 8.93 38.86
C PHE A 105 18.69 9.10 38.82
N LYS A 106 17.97 8.52 39.79
CA LYS A 106 16.51 8.73 39.93
C LYS A 106 16.16 10.19 40.15
N MET A 107 16.91 10.91 40.99
CA MET A 107 16.70 12.34 41.21
C MET A 107 16.96 13.15 39.94
N ALA A 108 18.07 12.89 39.24
CA ALA A 108 18.40 13.57 37.98
C ALA A 108 17.33 13.34 36.91
N LYS A 109 16.79 12.11 36.82
CA LYS A 109 15.68 11.78 35.91
C LYS A 109 14.42 12.59 36.23
N ALA A 110 14.01 12.64 37.50
CA ALA A 110 12.83 13.39 37.93
C ALA A 110 12.97 14.90 37.67
N GLU A 111 14.18 15.46 37.86
CA GLU A 111 14.48 16.85 37.52
C GLU A 111 14.34 17.11 36.01
N LEU A 112 14.85 16.20 35.18
CA LEU A 112 14.76 16.32 33.72
C LEU A 112 13.30 16.22 33.21
N GLU A 113 12.51 15.31 33.78
CA GLU A 113 11.07 15.17 33.49
C GLU A 113 10.30 16.44 33.87
N THR A 114 10.66 17.06 35.00
CA THR A 114 10.06 18.33 35.43
C THR A 114 10.41 19.46 34.45
N LYS A 115 11.67 19.58 34.03
CA LYS A 115 12.10 20.56 33.01
C LYS A 115 11.38 20.36 31.69
N LEU A 116 11.24 19.11 31.23
CA LEU A 116 10.52 18.77 30.00
C LEU A 116 9.04 19.20 30.08
N LEU A 117 8.38 18.99 31.23
CA LEU A 117 6.99 19.40 31.43
C LEU A 117 6.84 20.93 31.38
N ILE A 118 7.76 21.65 32.01
CA ILE A 118 7.78 23.13 31.95
C ILE A 118 7.94 23.61 30.51
N SER A 119 8.95 23.12 29.77
CA SER A 119 9.15 23.52 28.37
C SER A 119 7.97 23.15 27.47
N ARG A 120 7.27 22.04 27.76
CA ARG A 120 6.06 21.65 27.02
C ARG A 120 4.92 22.65 27.25
N ASN A 121 4.73 23.10 28.49
CA ASN A 121 3.72 24.10 28.83
C ASN A 121 4.05 25.46 28.20
N GLU A 122 5.33 25.86 28.20
CA GLU A 122 5.79 27.07 27.53
C GLU A 122 5.56 27.02 26.01
N ALA A 123 5.87 25.89 25.37
CA ALA A 123 5.62 25.70 23.94
C ALA A 123 4.12 25.75 23.61
N GLN A 124 3.27 25.17 24.47
CA GLN A 124 1.83 25.21 24.30
C GLN A 124 1.28 26.63 24.44
N ASP A 125 1.75 27.39 25.43
CA ASP A 125 1.39 28.79 25.61
C ASP A 125 1.85 29.66 24.43
N LEU A 126 3.04 29.39 23.89
CA LEU A 126 3.53 30.06 22.68
C LEU A 126 2.66 29.72 21.46
N LYS A 127 2.22 28.46 21.30
CA LYS A 127 1.30 28.03 20.24
C LYS A 127 -0.05 28.75 20.35
N VAL A 128 -0.58 28.92 21.56
CA VAL A 128 -1.82 29.69 21.81
C VAL A 128 -1.63 31.16 21.42
N ARG A 129 -0.54 31.80 21.85
CA ARG A 129 -0.23 33.19 21.50
C ARG A 129 -0.03 33.40 20.00
N LEU A 130 0.69 32.49 19.33
CA LEU A 130 0.82 32.48 17.87
C LEU A 130 -0.54 32.33 17.20
N ARG A 131 -1.40 31.42 17.68
CA ARG A 131 -2.76 31.26 17.14
C ARG A 131 -3.60 32.51 17.31
N GLU A 132 -3.53 33.20 18.45
CA GLU A 132 -4.21 34.48 18.65
C GLU A 132 -3.68 35.57 17.71
N GLN A 133 -2.36 35.62 17.49
CA GLN A 133 -1.77 36.55 16.53
C GLN A 133 -2.15 36.21 15.09
N THR A 134 -2.15 34.94 14.71
CA THR A 134 -2.60 34.45 13.41
C THR A 134 -4.07 34.74 13.20
N VAL A 135 -4.94 34.49 14.18
CA VAL A 135 -6.37 34.85 14.11
C VAL A 135 -6.56 36.36 14.01
N LYS A 136 -5.76 37.18 14.71
CA LYS A 136 -5.80 38.65 14.57
C LYS A 136 -5.35 39.09 13.18
N LEU A 137 -4.30 38.52 12.62
CA LEU A 137 -3.83 38.78 11.25
C LEU A 137 -4.84 38.29 10.20
N GLU A 138 -5.39 37.10 10.37
CA GLU A 138 -6.42 36.52 9.52
C GLU A 138 -7.71 37.35 9.56
N ASN A 139 -8.11 37.86 10.73
CA ASN A 139 -9.25 38.77 10.85
C ASN A 139 -8.97 40.16 10.27
N HIS A 140 -7.71 40.61 10.24
CA HIS A 140 -7.31 41.87 9.60
C HIS A 140 -7.25 41.77 8.07
N TYR A 141 -7.08 40.55 7.52
CA TYR A 141 -6.99 40.26 6.09
C TYR A 141 -8.16 39.40 5.56
N ARG A 142 -9.24 39.21 6.31
CA ARG A 142 -10.44 38.46 5.89
C ARG A 142 -11.43 39.37 5.15
N PRO A 143 -11.65 39.20 3.83
CA PRO A 143 -13.01 39.18 3.32
C PRO A 143 -13.78 38.09 4.08
N ALA A 144 -15.01 38.41 4.50
CA ALA A 144 -15.91 37.41 5.07
C ALA A 144 -16.01 36.19 4.13
N ASP A 145 -16.14 35.01 4.73
CA ASP A 145 -16.34 33.69 4.07
C ASP A 145 -15.12 32.97 3.51
N ARG A 146 -14.28 32.44 4.41
CA ARG A 146 -13.49 31.21 4.16
C ARG A 146 -13.35 30.35 5.41
N THR A 147 -14.21 29.34 5.55
CA THR A 147 -13.79 28.03 6.06
C THR A 147 -13.17 27.28 4.89
N GLY A 148 -11.91 26.89 5.03
CA GLY A 148 -11.18 26.07 4.06
C GLY A 148 -11.64 24.61 4.04
N GLU A 149 -12.95 24.39 4.02
CA GLU A 149 -13.45 23.22 3.33
C GLU A 149 -13.10 23.46 1.86
N GLU A 150 -12.43 22.52 1.20
CA GLU A 150 -12.78 22.31 -0.21
C GLU A 150 -14.29 22.30 -0.21
N VAL A 151 -14.91 23.35 -0.75
CA VAL A 151 -16.37 23.43 -0.83
C VAL A 151 -16.70 22.20 -1.64
N ASN A 152 -17.10 21.17 -0.91
CA ASN A 152 -17.74 19.98 -1.37
C ASN A 152 -19.07 20.48 -1.87
N PHE A 153 -19.04 21.21 -2.99
CA PHE A 153 -20.16 21.38 -3.90
C PHE A 153 -20.36 20.02 -4.56
N VAL A 154 -20.58 19.01 -3.72
CA VAL A 154 -21.04 17.71 -4.10
C VAL A 154 -22.53 17.97 -4.34
N PRO A 155 -23.01 17.95 -5.60
CA PRO A 155 -24.39 18.30 -5.95
C PRO A 155 -25.43 17.28 -5.44
N ASP A 156 -25.10 16.53 -4.39
CA ASP A 156 -25.61 15.19 -4.16
C ASP A 156 -27.06 15.13 -3.70
N TYR A 157 -27.67 16.27 -3.36
CA TYR A 157 -29.02 16.31 -2.81
C TYR A 157 -29.92 17.46 -3.32
N THR A 158 -29.51 18.20 -4.34
CA THR A 158 -30.33 19.28 -4.92
C THR A 158 -30.96 18.86 -6.26
N THR A 159 -32.24 19.21 -6.47
CA THR A 159 -32.88 19.06 -7.79
C THR A 159 -32.09 19.82 -8.85
N LYS A 160 -32.22 19.44 -10.14
CA LYS A 160 -31.50 20.11 -11.25
C LYS A 160 -31.67 21.63 -11.19
N ALA A 161 -32.90 22.12 -11.00
CA ALA A 161 -33.19 23.55 -10.87
C ALA A 161 -32.56 24.18 -9.61
N ALA A 162 -32.56 23.48 -8.47
CA ALA A 162 -31.99 23.99 -7.24
C ALA A 162 -30.47 24.19 -7.34
N LEU A 163 -29.77 23.40 -8.16
CA LEU A 163 -28.33 23.60 -8.41
C LEU A 163 -28.06 24.98 -9.04
N TRP A 164 -28.87 25.35 -10.03
CA TRP A 164 -28.75 26.65 -10.71
C TRP A 164 -29.17 27.80 -9.80
N THR A 165 -30.35 27.69 -9.17
CA THR A 165 -30.85 28.74 -8.26
C THR A 165 -29.87 29.03 -7.13
N ARG A 166 -29.23 27.99 -6.58
CA ARG A 166 -28.20 28.15 -5.56
C ARG A 166 -26.96 28.84 -6.11
N ALA A 167 -26.49 28.47 -7.30
CA ALA A 167 -25.35 29.14 -7.92
C ALA A 167 -25.58 30.65 -8.11
N VAL A 168 -26.80 31.06 -8.48
CA VAL A 168 -27.18 32.49 -8.56
C VAL A 168 -27.24 33.11 -7.17
N ALA A 169 -27.91 32.47 -6.21
CA ALA A 169 -28.07 32.98 -4.84
C ALA A 169 -26.73 33.17 -4.10
N ASP A 170 -25.78 32.25 -4.31
CA ASP A 170 -24.43 32.28 -3.72
C ASP A 170 -23.51 33.27 -4.47
N GLY A 171 -24.00 33.96 -5.51
CA GLY A 171 -23.22 34.92 -6.30
C GLY A 171 -22.17 34.28 -7.23
N HIS A 172 -22.26 32.97 -7.46
CA HIS A 172 -21.37 32.25 -8.38
C HIS A 172 -21.77 32.41 -9.84
N ALA A 173 -23.08 32.54 -10.11
CA ALA A 173 -23.63 32.79 -11.43
C ALA A 173 -24.30 34.17 -11.49
N ASN A 174 -24.10 34.90 -12.59
CA ASN A 174 -24.84 36.13 -12.84
C ASN A 174 -26.35 35.82 -13.01
N GLU A 175 -27.23 36.68 -12.49
CA GLU A 175 -28.67 36.59 -12.73
C GLU A 175 -29.04 37.00 -14.17
N ILE A 176 -28.28 37.93 -14.74
CA ILE A 176 -28.46 38.42 -16.11
C ILE A 176 -27.49 37.68 -17.03
N ALA A 177 -28.02 37.23 -18.17
CA ALA A 177 -27.25 36.55 -19.21
C ALA A 177 -26.36 37.53 -19.97
N ASP A 178 -25.10 37.17 -20.18
CA ASP A 178 -24.16 37.97 -20.98
C ASP A 178 -24.46 37.82 -22.48
N VAL A 179 -24.09 38.82 -23.28
CA VAL A 179 -24.24 38.73 -24.74
C VAL A 179 -23.12 37.87 -25.31
N LEU A 180 -23.49 36.84 -26.07
CA LEU A 180 -22.52 36.04 -26.82
C LEU A 180 -22.29 36.68 -28.19
N GLU A 181 -21.10 37.22 -28.42
CA GLU A 181 -20.78 37.88 -29.68
C GLU A 181 -20.74 36.88 -30.84
N ALA A 182 -21.55 37.11 -31.87
CA ALA A 182 -21.56 36.24 -33.04
C ALA A 182 -20.17 36.16 -33.69
N PRO A 183 -19.63 34.96 -33.99
CA PRO A 183 -18.32 34.81 -34.59
C PRO A 183 -18.24 35.54 -35.93
N SER A 184 -17.06 35.97 -36.36
CA SER A 184 -16.87 36.51 -37.71
C SER A 184 -16.82 35.41 -38.78
N GLU A 185 -16.30 34.23 -38.44
CA GLU A 185 -16.14 33.11 -39.38
C GLU A 185 -17.47 32.42 -39.68
N SER A 186 -17.90 32.35 -40.94
CA SER A 186 -19.15 31.69 -41.36
C SER A 186 -18.96 30.20 -41.65
N LEU A 187 -19.98 29.39 -41.39
CA LEU A 187 -20.05 28.03 -41.93
C LEU A 187 -20.14 28.07 -43.46
N SER A 188 -19.70 27.00 -44.13
CA SER A 188 -19.90 26.89 -45.58
C SER A 188 -21.40 26.87 -45.91
N LYS A 189 -21.76 27.31 -47.13
CA LYS A 189 -23.17 27.31 -47.58
C LYS A 189 -23.81 25.92 -47.47
N ALA A 190 -23.04 24.87 -47.77
CA ALA A 190 -23.49 23.49 -47.68
C ALA A 190 -23.79 23.07 -46.22
N LEU A 191 -22.87 23.36 -45.29
CA LEU A 191 -23.07 23.05 -43.87
C LEU A 191 -24.20 23.87 -43.24
N THR A 192 -24.34 25.13 -43.64
CA THR A 192 -25.45 25.99 -43.20
C THR A 192 -26.80 25.43 -43.66
N LYS A 193 -26.89 24.99 -44.91
CA LYS A 193 -28.09 24.34 -45.44
C LYS A 193 -28.42 23.07 -44.65
N GLU A 194 -27.42 22.19 -44.45
CA GLU A 194 -27.59 20.94 -43.68
C GLU A 194 -28.03 21.22 -42.22
N ALA A 195 -27.46 22.24 -41.58
CA ALA A 195 -27.83 22.65 -40.23
C ALA A 195 -29.29 23.13 -40.15
N ASN A 196 -29.74 23.93 -41.12
CA ASN A 196 -31.12 24.42 -41.19
C ASN A 196 -32.12 23.30 -41.47
N GLU A 197 -31.78 22.37 -42.36
CA GLU A 197 -32.60 21.18 -42.64
C GLU A 197 -32.75 20.31 -41.39
N LEU A 198 -31.66 20.10 -40.64
CA LEU A 198 -31.68 19.37 -39.38
C LEU A 198 -32.54 20.08 -38.32
N ALA A 199 -32.39 21.39 -38.15
CA ALA A 199 -33.18 22.16 -37.18
C ALA A 199 -34.68 22.16 -37.53
N ALA A 200 -35.03 22.11 -38.83
CA ALA A 200 -36.41 22.04 -39.27
C ALA A 200 -37.07 20.70 -38.90
N THR A 201 -36.32 19.59 -38.92
CA THR A 201 -36.84 18.22 -38.71
C THR A 201 -36.64 17.67 -37.31
N TYR A 202 -35.84 18.31 -36.46
CA TYR A 202 -35.57 17.85 -35.10
C TYR A 202 -36.79 18.04 -34.18
N ASP A 203 -37.20 16.97 -33.49
CA ASP A 203 -38.33 16.95 -32.55
C ASP A 203 -37.96 16.56 -31.11
N GLY A 204 -36.76 16.03 -30.88
CA GLY A 204 -36.27 15.61 -29.57
C GLY A 204 -36.03 14.12 -29.40
N GLU A 205 -36.61 13.26 -30.27
CA GLU A 205 -36.62 11.80 -30.09
C GLU A 205 -36.24 10.98 -31.34
N MET A 206 -35.98 11.63 -32.48
CA MET A 206 -35.59 10.94 -33.72
C MET A 206 -34.30 10.10 -33.58
N GLU A 207 -34.38 8.80 -33.92
CA GLU A 207 -33.29 7.84 -34.27
C GLU A 207 -31.92 8.02 -33.56
N GLY A 208 -31.92 8.40 -32.28
CA GLY A 208 -30.70 8.78 -31.55
C GLY A 208 -30.10 10.10 -32.01
N TYR A 209 -29.22 10.71 -31.22
CA TYR A 209 -28.58 12.00 -31.54
C TYR A 209 -27.59 11.93 -32.72
N GLN A 210 -27.65 10.87 -33.53
CA GLN A 210 -26.79 10.56 -34.65
C GLN A 210 -26.79 11.64 -35.75
N PRO A 211 -27.93 12.24 -36.18
CA PRO A 211 -27.91 13.33 -37.15
C PRO A 211 -27.11 14.54 -36.68
N ILE A 212 -27.27 14.93 -35.40
CA ILE A 212 -26.52 16.03 -34.78
C ILE A 212 -25.04 15.67 -34.69
N CYS A 213 -24.71 14.46 -34.22
CA CYS A 213 -23.33 13.98 -34.14
C CYS A 213 -22.63 13.97 -35.51
N ARG A 214 -23.34 13.57 -36.58
CA ARG A 214 -22.82 13.59 -37.97
C ARG A 214 -22.53 15.02 -38.43
N LEU A 215 -23.43 15.95 -38.18
CA LEU A 215 -23.22 17.37 -38.52
C LEU A 215 -22.04 17.96 -37.76
N LEU A 216 -21.97 17.76 -36.43
CA LEU A 216 -20.86 18.23 -35.60
C LEU A 216 -19.52 17.65 -36.06
N SER A 217 -19.48 16.37 -36.43
CA SER A 217 -18.25 15.72 -36.94
C SER A 217 -17.75 16.27 -38.28
N LYS A 218 -18.62 16.96 -39.05
CA LYS A 218 -18.23 17.67 -40.28
C LYS A 218 -17.76 19.10 -39.99
N ILE A 219 -18.30 19.73 -38.95
CA ILE A 219 -17.99 21.11 -38.57
C ILE A 219 -16.69 21.20 -37.76
N LEU A 220 -16.46 20.25 -36.86
CA LEU A 220 -15.34 20.27 -35.94
C LEU A 220 -14.07 19.65 -36.56
N PRO A 221 -12.88 20.21 -36.29
CA PRO A 221 -11.62 19.69 -36.81
C PRO A 221 -11.29 18.30 -36.26
N LYS A 222 -11.13 17.31 -37.14
CA LYS A 222 -10.95 15.88 -36.78
C LYS A 222 -9.66 15.58 -36.00
N ASP A 223 -8.66 16.45 -36.10
CA ASP A 223 -7.39 16.38 -35.38
C ASP A 223 -7.45 17.02 -33.99
N ARG A 224 -8.55 17.71 -33.67
CA ARG A 224 -8.77 18.42 -32.40
C ARG A 224 -9.96 17.87 -31.62
N ALA A 225 -10.95 17.30 -32.29
CA ALA A 225 -12.20 16.85 -31.68
C ALA A 225 -12.73 15.54 -32.26
N GLN A 226 -13.38 14.77 -31.40
CA GLN A 226 -14.18 13.61 -31.73
C GLN A 226 -15.54 13.71 -31.04
N VAL A 227 -16.61 13.53 -31.80
CA VAL A 227 -17.98 13.63 -31.31
C VAL A 227 -18.49 12.26 -30.92
N PHE A 228 -19.09 12.16 -29.74
CA PHE A 228 -19.69 10.95 -29.19
C PHE A 228 -21.15 11.20 -28.89
N ASP A 229 -21.99 10.29 -29.37
CA ASP A 229 -23.35 10.16 -28.85
C ASP A 229 -23.29 9.44 -27.50
N THR A 230 -23.66 10.13 -26.42
CA THR A 230 -23.48 9.66 -25.04
C THR A 230 -24.79 9.45 -24.28
N HIS A 231 -25.94 9.63 -24.92
CA HIS A 231 -27.26 9.54 -24.27
C HIS A 231 -27.52 8.19 -23.58
N ALA A 232 -27.09 7.09 -24.19
CA ALA A 232 -27.19 5.74 -23.62
C ALA A 232 -25.95 5.35 -22.79
N GLY A 233 -24.86 6.11 -22.93
CA GLY A 233 -23.60 5.85 -22.26
C GLY A 233 -23.62 6.30 -20.80
N ARG A 234 -22.72 5.76 -19.99
CA ARG A 234 -22.51 6.17 -18.58
C ARG A 234 -21.02 6.30 -18.35
N PHE A 235 -20.51 7.53 -18.35
CA PHE A 235 -19.07 7.77 -18.23
C PHE A 235 -18.71 8.96 -17.32
N LEU A 236 -19.67 9.81 -16.95
CA LEU A 236 -19.50 10.74 -15.84
C LEU A 236 -19.93 10.05 -14.54
N HIS A 237 -19.47 10.59 -13.43
CA HIS A 237 -19.72 10.04 -12.10
C HIS A 237 -21.21 9.91 -11.76
N LYS A 238 -21.56 8.85 -11.02
CA LYS A 238 -22.94 8.46 -10.68
C LYS A 238 -23.81 8.18 -11.90
N ASP A 239 -23.23 7.53 -12.91
CA ASP A 239 -23.94 7.02 -14.07
C ASP A 239 -24.70 8.10 -14.86
N ARG A 240 -24.13 9.30 -14.90
CA ARG A 240 -24.66 10.41 -15.69
C ARG A 240 -23.87 10.56 -16.98
N SER A 241 -24.53 11.08 -17.99
CA SER A 241 -23.95 11.49 -19.26
C SER A 241 -24.83 12.60 -19.83
N PRO A 242 -24.25 13.60 -20.50
CA PRO A 242 -25.04 14.46 -21.38
C PRO A 242 -25.44 13.65 -22.62
N ASP A 243 -26.33 14.23 -23.43
CA ASP A 243 -26.74 13.62 -24.69
C ASP A 243 -25.56 13.46 -25.66
N ILE A 244 -24.73 14.49 -25.79
CA ILE A 244 -23.59 14.50 -26.71
C ILE A 244 -22.35 15.04 -26.00
N CYS A 245 -21.20 14.42 -26.27
CA CYS A 245 -19.89 14.92 -25.84
C CYS A 245 -18.96 15.13 -27.02
N VAL A 246 -18.20 16.22 -26.96
CA VAL A 246 -17.03 16.41 -27.83
C VAL A 246 -15.79 16.18 -26.98
N CYS A 247 -14.98 15.19 -27.35
CA CYS A 247 -13.75 14.84 -26.64
C CYS A 247 -12.51 15.04 -27.53
N SER A 248 -11.33 14.98 -26.91
CA SER A 248 -10.06 14.85 -27.61
C SER A 248 -10.05 13.61 -28.52
N PRO A 249 -9.45 13.69 -29.73
CA PRO A 249 -9.41 12.58 -30.69
C PRO A 249 -8.41 11.47 -30.30
N ALA A 250 -7.78 11.60 -29.13
CA ALA A 250 -6.86 10.61 -28.58
C ALA A 250 -7.55 9.34 -28.03
N ILE A 251 -8.88 9.31 -27.94
CA ILE A 251 -9.64 8.22 -27.30
C ILE A 251 -10.62 7.55 -28.26
N ASN A 252 -10.92 6.28 -28.01
CA ASN A 252 -11.95 5.55 -28.74
C ASN A 252 -13.33 5.55 -28.07
N VAL A 253 -13.38 5.86 -26.76
CA VAL A 253 -14.59 5.87 -25.95
C VAL A 253 -14.63 7.17 -25.15
N ALA A 254 -15.82 7.78 -25.03
CA ALA A 254 -16.00 9.00 -24.25
C ALA A 254 -15.53 8.82 -22.80
N HIS A 255 -14.76 9.78 -22.29
CA HIS A 255 -14.22 9.73 -20.93
C HIS A 255 -14.01 11.13 -20.36
N ALA A 256 -14.39 11.32 -19.09
CA ALA A 256 -14.44 12.64 -18.43
C ALA A 256 -13.13 13.42 -18.49
N ALA A 257 -11.98 12.73 -18.40
CA ALA A 257 -10.65 13.35 -18.47
C ALA A 257 -10.33 14.00 -19.83
N TYR A 258 -11.07 13.66 -20.89
CA TYR A 258 -10.78 14.07 -22.26
C TYR A 258 -11.94 14.83 -22.93
N VAL A 259 -12.99 15.17 -22.18
CA VAL A 259 -14.10 15.98 -22.70
C VAL A 259 -13.63 17.42 -22.94
N CYS A 260 -13.82 17.92 -24.15
CA CYS A 260 -13.64 19.33 -24.52
C CYS A 260 -14.89 20.13 -24.15
N THR A 261 -16.08 19.69 -24.59
CA THR A 261 -17.37 20.32 -24.29
C THR A 261 -18.50 19.28 -24.21
N VAL A 262 -19.55 19.62 -23.46
CA VAL A 262 -20.77 18.80 -23.27
C VAL A 262 -21.97 19.52 -23.85
N LEU A 263 -22.85 18.77 -24.50
CA LEU A 263 -24.06 19.27 -25.14
C LEU A 263 -25.26 18.50 -24.60
N GLU A 264 -26.20 19.21 -24.00
CA GLU A 264 -27.50 18.69 -23.59
C GLU A 264 -28.55 19.16 -24.59
N MET A 265 -29.30 18.22 -25.16
CA MET A 265 -30.32 18.47 -26.16
C MET A 265 -31.71 18.34 -25.53
N LYS A 266 -32.61 19.24 -25.92
CA LYS A 266 -34.01 19.25 -25.45
C LYS A 266 -34.96 19.16 -26.64
N PRO A 267 -36.15 18.56 -26.49
CA PRO A 267 -37.18 18.59 -27.53
C PRO A 267 -37.46 20.03 -27.97
N LYS A 268 -37.73 20.23 -29.27
CA LYS A 268 -37.78 21.54 -29.93
C LYS A 268 -38.61 22.60 -29.20
N TYR A 269 -39.74 22.21 -28.63
CA TYR A 269 -40.66 23.12 -27.93
C TYR A 269 -40.42 23.23 -26.42
N THR A 270 -39.39 22.56 -25.90
CA THR A 270 -39.03 22.62 -24.49
C THR A 270 -38.33 23.92 -24.19
N LEU A 271 -38.81 24.64 -23.17
CA LEU A 271 -38.16 25.85 -22.67
C LEU A 271 -36.82 25.50 -22.00
N LEU A 272 -35.77 26.25 -22.34
CA LEU A 272 -34.45 26.12 -21.73
C LEU A 272 -34.40 26.91 -20.42
N ASP A 273 -34.91 26.30 -19.36
CA ASP A 273 -35.08 26.90 -18.03
C ASP A 273 -33.93 26.60 -17.05
N ASN A 274 -34.09 27.03 -15.79
CA ASN A 274 -33.13 26.78 -14.72
C ASN A 274 -32.87 25.27 -14.47
N ALA A 275 -33.85 24.40 -14.75
CA ALA A 275 -33.66 22.96 -14.63
C ALA A 275 -32.71 22.45 -15.72
N SER A 276 -32.85 22.96 -16.94
CA SER A 276 -31.97 22.65 -18.07
C SER A 276 -30.54 23.14 -17.83
N LEU A 277 -30.39 24.38 -17.34
CA LEU A 277 -29.08 24.95 -17.00
C LEU A 277 -28.41 24.22 -15.83
N GLY A 278 -29.18 23.89 -14.78
CA GLY A 278 -28.65 23.13 -13.65
C GLY A 278 -28.26 21.69 -14.01
N GLN A 279 -28.95 21.06 -14.98
CA GLN A 279 -28.52 19.77 -15.52
C GLN A 279 -27.16 19.87 -16.22
N LEU A 280 -27.02 20.84 -17.14
CA LEU A 280 -25.78 21.10 -17.85
C LEU A 280 -24.62 21.38 -16.87
N LEU A 281 -24.86 22.27 -15.90
CA LEU A 281 -23.88 22.63 -14.88
C LEU A 281 -23.44 21.41 -14.06
N GLY A 282 -24.35 20.49 -13.75
CA GLY A 282 -24.03 19.22 -13.09
C GLY A 282 -23.05 18.35 -13.88
N TYR A 283 -23.18 18.27 -15.21
CA TYR A 283 -22.20 17.57 -16.04
C TYR A 283 -20.85 18.31 -16.07
N MET A 284 -20.87 19.63 -16.22
CA MET A 284 -19.66 20.44 -16.26
C MET A 284 -18.85 20.32 -14.97
N TYR A 285 -19.48 20.30 -13.80
CA TYR A 285 -18.80 20.03 -12.53
C TYR A 285 -18.13 18.65 -12.50
N ASN A 286 -18.81 17.61 -13.03
CA ASN A 286 -18.23 16.27 -13.11
C ASN A 286 -17.01 16.23 -14.03
N VAL A 287 -17.07 16.90 -15.19
CA VAL A 287 -15.92 17.05 -16.10
C VAL A 287 -14.79 17.83 -15.42
N ALA A 288 -15.11 18.94 -14.76
CA ALA A 288 -14.13 19.77 -14.06
C ALA A 288 -13.44 19.04 -12.91
N ARG A 289 -14.12 18.12 -12.24
CA ARG A 289 -13.52 17.27 -11.21
C ARG A 289 -12.53 16.25 -11.79
N ALA A 290 -12.79 15.74 -12.99
CA ALA A 290 -11.86 14.85 -13.69
C ALA A 290 -10.67 15.60 -14.33
N GLN A 291 -10.80 16.91 -14.54
CA GLN A 291 -9.80 17.76 -15.21
C GLN A 291 -9.33 18.90 -14.30
N THR A 292 -8.66 18.55 -13.20
CA THR A 292 -8.28 19.50 -12.13
C THR A 292 -7.37 20.65 -12.59
N ARG A 293 -6.60 20.45 -13.67
CA ARG A 293 -5.70 21.47 -14.24
C ARG A 293 -6.36 22.42 -15.23
N ARG A 294 -7.52 22.06 -15.79
CA ARG A 294 -8.22 22.90 -16.76
C ARG A 294 -8.94 24.03 -16.02
N LYS A 295 -8.78 25.24 -16.55
CA LYS A 295 -9.26 26.48 -15.93
C LYS A 295 -10.64 26.91 -16.42
N ARG A 296 -11.00 26.59 -17.66
CA ARG A 296 -12.26 27.03 -18.27
C ARG A 296 -12.98 25.83 -18.86
N PHE A 297 -14.27 25.73 -18.64
CA PHE A 297 -15.13 24.68 -19.19
C PHE A 297 -16.35 25.33 -19.80
N THR A 298 -16.66 25.01 -21.04
CA THR A 298 -17.85 25.53 -21.71
C THR A 298 -18.77 24.39 -22.13
N GLY A 299 -20.04 24.50 -21.79
CA GLY A 299 -21.10 23.57 -22.14
C GLY A 299 -22.25 24.29 -22.84
N MET A 300 -23.08 23.53 -23.54
CA MET A 300 -24.24 24.05 -24.26
C MET A 300 -25.50 23.25 -23.92
N VAL A 301 -26.62 23.95 -23.78
CA VAL A 301 -27.94 23.35 -23.83
C VAL A 301 -28.70 23.90 -25.03
N SER A 302 -29.38 23.05 -25.79
CA SER A 302 -30.05 23.46 -27.02
C SER A 302 -31.32 22.67 -27.28
N ASN A 303 -32.33 23.34 -27.84
CA ASN A 303 -33.51 22.71 -28.44
C ASN A 303 -33.58 22.94 -29.95
N VAL A 304 -32.42 23.20 -30.58
CA VAL A 304 -32.20 23.67 -31.97
C VAL A 304 -32.84 25.01 -32.35
N ASP A 305 -33.97 25.41 -31.80
CA ASP A 305 -34.52 26.75 -32.05
C ASP A 305 -33.73 27.81 -31.27
N CYS A 306 -33.22 27.43 -30.10
CA CYS A 306 -32.48 28.25 -29.18
C CYS A 306 -31.35 27.43 -28.56
N SER A 307 -30.19 28.05 -28.36
CA SER A 307 -29.05 27.46 -27.68
C SER A 307 -28.50 28.43 -26.63
N ILE A 308 -28.18 27.91 -25.45
CA ILE A 308 -27.59 28.68 -24.34
C ILE A 308 -26.24 28.06 -23.99
N PHE A 309 -25.22 28.92 -23.88
CA PHE A 309 -23.90 28.52 -23.42
C PHE A 309 -23.72 28.86 -21.94
N VAL A 310 -23.03 27.97 -21.23
CA VAL A 310 -22.58 28.17 -19.86
C VAL A 310 -21.07 27.96 -19.82
N VAL A 311 -20.36 28.90 -19.21
CA VAL A 311 -18.92 28.90 -19.01
C VAL A 311 -18.63 28.83 -17.52
N LEU A 312 -17.84 27.83 -17.13
CA LEU A 312 -17.38 27.58 -15.77
C LEU A 312 -15.88 27.89 -15.71
N GLU A 313 -15.49 28.92 -14.98
CA GLU A 313 -14.09 29.32 -14.80
C GLU A 313 -13.61 29.03 -13.39
N ARG A 314 -12.53 28.25 -13.28
CA ARG A 314 -11.88 27.91 -12.01
C ARG A 314 -10.97 29.04 -11.55
N ALA A 315 -11.30 29.61 -10.39
CA ALA A 315 -10.47 30.59 -9.69
C ALA A 315 -9.26 29.90 -9.00
N PRO A 316 -8.22 30.67 -8.59
CA PRO A 316 -7.01 30.13 -7.96
C PRO A 316 -7.22 29.28 -6.69
N PHE A 317 -8.38 29.39 -6.05
CA PHE A 317 -8.73 28.66 -4.82
C PHE A 317 -9.77 27.55 -5.05
N GLY A 318 -9.93 27.08 -6.30
CA GLY A 318 -10.83 25.99 -6.64
C GLY A 318 -12.31 26.37 -6.75
N GLN A 319 -12.70 27.55 -6.26
CA GLN A 319 -14.03 28.13 -6.50
C GLN A 319 -14.27 28.34 -8.00
N PHE A 320 -15.53 28.25 -8.41
CA PHE A 320 -15.90 28.48 -9.79
C PHE A 320 -16.72 29.75 -9.94
N LYS A 321 -16.41 30.51 -11.00
CA LYS A 321 -17.25 31.57 -11.53
C LYS A 321 -18.04 31.01 -12.70
N ILE A 322 -19.35 31.27 -12.73
CA ILE A 322 -20.26 30.80 -13.75
C ILE A 322 -20.76 31.99 -14.55
N THR A 323 -20.55 31.96 -15.85
CA THR A 323 -21.16 32.89 -16.79
C THR A 323 -22.13 32.11 -17.67
N HIS A 324 -23.34 32.63 -17.86
CA HIS A 324 -24.25 32.11 -18.87
C HIS A 324 -24.58 33.21 -19.87
N PHE A 325 -24.86 32.78 -21.09
CA PHE A 325 -25.08 33.69 -22.21
C PHE A 325 -26.53 33.72 -22.65
N ALA A 326 -26.93 34.83 -23.25
CA ALA A 326 -28.23 34.98 -23.86
C ALA A 326 -28.43 33.91 -24.95
N PRO A 327 -29.67 33.42 -25.14
CA PRO A 327 -30.08 32.61 -26.28
C PRO A 327 -29.49 33.03 -27.63
N VAL A 328 -28.91 32.06 -28.36
CA VAL A 328 -28.49 32.22 -29.75
C VAL A 328 -29.16 31.17 -30.65
N ASP A 329 -29.25 31.46 -31.95
CA ASP A 329 -29.75 30.50 -32.94
C ASP A 329 -28.77 29.33 -33.16
N TRP A 330 -29.26 28.24 -33.74
CA TRP A 330 -28.48 27.03 -34.01
C TRP A 330 -27.22 27.25 -34.84
N THR A 331 -27.31 28.08 -35.88
CA THR A 331 -26.17 28.32 -36.77
C THR A 331 -25.08 29.09 -36.04
N THR A 332 -25.47 30.09 -35.24
CA THR A 332 -24.56 30.84 -34.37
C THR A 332 -23.91 29.91 -33.33
N ALA A 333 -24.69 29.03 -32.69
CA ALA A 333 -24.18 28.06 -31.72
C ALA A 333 -23.13 27.12 -32.33
N LEU A 334 -23.38 26.57 -33.53
CA LEU A 334 -22.42 25.71 -34.23
C LEU A 334 -21.09 26.41 -34.55
N ARG A 335 -21.13 27.71 -34.89
CA ARG A 335 -19.93 28.52 -35.12
C ARG A 335 -19.13 28.71 -33.84
N HIS A 336 -19.80 28.94 -32.71
CA HIS A 336 -19.15 29.02 -31.40
C HIS A 336 -18.49 27.71 -30.99
N LEU A 337 -19.18 26.58 -31.16
CA LEU A 337 -18.61 25.27 -30.87
C LEU A 337 -17.31 25.03 -31.65
N ARG A 338 -17.25 25.48 -32.92
CA ARG A 338 -16.03 25.36 -33.73
C ARG A 338 -14.88 26.18 -33.15
N LEU A 339 -15.12 27.45 -32.79
CA LEU A 339 -14.09 28.30 -32.17
C LEU A 339 -13.62 27.76 -30.82
N LEU A 340 -14.54 27.24 -30.01
CA LEU A 340 -14.27 26.66 -28.70
C LEU A 340 -13.26 25.51 -28.77
N ILE A 341 -13.36 24.67 -29.80
CA ILE A 341 -12.43 23.54 -29.99
C ILE A 341 -11.01 24.00 -30.35
N ASP A 342 -10.84 25.23 -30.83
CA ASP A 342 -9.51 25.78 -31.11
C ASP A 342 -8.91 26.60 -29.95
N ASP A 343 -9.71 26.96 -28.93
CA ASP A 343 -9.22 27.61 -27.72
C ASP A 343 -8.45 26.62 -26.83
N GLU A 344 -7.15 26.87 -26.63
CA GLU A 344 -6.29 26.04 -25.77
C GLU A 344 -6.71 26.06 -24.29
N LEU A 345 -7.42 27.10 -23.82
CA LEU A 345 -7.97 27.14 -22.45
C LEU A 345 -9.13 26.16 -22.26
N GLU A 346 -9.78 25.77 -23.37
CA GLU A 346 -10.90 24.84 -23.44
C GLU A 346 -10.46 23.40 -23.74
N GLN A 347 -9.17 23.16 -23.93
CA GLN A 347 -8.70 21.81 -24.21
C GLN A 347 -8.43 21.03 -22.92
N PRO A 348 -8.84 19.75 -22.85
CA PRO A 348 -8.39 18.87 -21.79
C PRO A 348 -6.87 18.68 -21.88
N LEU A 349 -6.27 18.23 -20.76
CA LEU A 349 -4.85 17.90 -20.76
C LEU A 349 -4.57 16.84 -21.83
N LYS A 350 -3.65 17.14 -22.75
CA LYS A 350 -3.15 16.15 -23.71
C LYS A 350 -2.19 15.23 -22.96
N PRO A 351 -2.49 13.94 -22.80
CA PRO A 351 -1.67 13.04 -21.97
C PRO A 351 -0.27 12.80 -22.57
N GLY A 352 -0.09 13.11 -23.86
CA GLY A 352 1.21 13.18 -24.51
C GLY A 352 1.78 11.84 -24.97
N PHE A 353 1.01 10.75 -24.88
CA PHE A 353 1.43 9.40 -25.29
C PHE A 353 2.09 9.38 -26.68
N SER A 354 3.06 8.48 -26.85
CA SER A 354 3.72 8.26 -28.15
C SER A 354 2.68 8.01 -29.24
N LYS A 355 2.78 8.77 -30.35
CA LYS A 355 1.82 8.69 -31.48
C LYS A 355 1.71 7.29 -32.06
N GLU A 356 2.79 6.50 -31.96
CA GLU A 356 2.87 5.13 -32.45
C GLU A 356 1.95 4.14 -31.71
N LEU A 357 1.48 4.48 -30.50
CA LEU A 357 0.48 3.69 -29.76
C LEU A 357 -0.93 3.79 -30.37
N GLY A 358 -1.18 4.79 -31.23
CA GLY A 358 -2.51 5.09 -31.73
C GLY A 358 -3.40 5.70 -30.64
N ARG A 359 -4.70 5.35 -30.69
CA ARG A 359 -5.70 5.88 -29.77
C ARG A 359 -5.79 5.05 -28.50
N ILE A 360 -6.09 5.72 -27.39
CA ILE A 360 -6.37 5.11 -26.10
C ILE A 360 -7.64 4.27 -26.25
N VAL A 361 -7.53 2.97 -25.97
CA VAL A 361 -8.65 2.04 -25.94
C VAL A 361 -9.48 2.31 -24.69
N ASN A 362 -8.83 2.32 -23.52
CA ASN A 362 -9.44 2.65 -22.24
C ASN A 362 -8.53 3.55 -21.41
N HIS A 363 -9.09 4.55 -20.76
CA HIS A 363 -8.40 5.30 -19.73
C HIS A 363 -8.34 4.46 -18.44
N LEU A 364 -7.15 4.26 -17.87
CA LEU A 364 -6.97 3.44 -16.68
C LEU A 364 -6.77 4.30 -15.42
N GLY A 365 -6.10 5.44 -15.54
CA GLY A 365 -5.94 6.37 -14.43
C GLY A 365 -5.16 7.62 -14.81
N MET A 366 -5.22 8.65 -13.95
CA MET A 366 -4.43 9.87 -14.09
C MET A 366 -4.13 10.45 -12.73
N THR A 367 -2.87 10.81 -12.53
CA THR A 367 -2.36 11.51 -11.35
C THR A 367 -1.86 12.89 -11.75
N ARG A 368 -1.37 13.69 -10.80
CA ARG A 368 -0.70 14.96 -11.15
C ARG A 368 0.60 14.72 -11.92
N THR A 369 1.23 13.57 -11.72
CA THR A 369 2.58 13.27 -12.22
C THR A 369 2.56 12.31 -13.39
N SER A 370 1.45 11.60 -13.66
CA SER A 370 1.37 10.59 -14.71
C SER A 370 -0.03 10.37 -15.26
N THR A 371 -0.13 9.68 -16.40
CA THR A 371 -1.37 9.19 -16.99
C THR A 371 -1.18 7.75 -17.44
N VAL A 372 -2.21 6.93 -17.24
CA VAL A 372 -2.21 5.50 -17.56
C VAL A 372 -3.36 5.20 -18.52
N GLY A 373 -3.04 4.52 -19.62
CA GLY A 373 -4.03 4.12 -20.64
C GLY A 373 -3.78 2.72 -21.16
N GLN A 374 -4.85 2.07 -21.60
CA GLN A 374 -4.80 0.82 -22.35
C GLN A 374 -4.68 1.13 -23.84
N PHE A 375 -3.80 0.40 -24.52
CA PHE A 375 -3.58 0.51 -25.96
C PHE A 375 -3.61 -0.87 -26.62
N GLN A 376 -3.92 -0.89 -27.92
CA GLN A 376 -3.64 -2.05 -28.75
C GLN A 376 -2.12 -2.26 -28.83
N MET A 377 -1.69 -3.51 -28.78
CA MET A 377 -0.27 -3.84 -28.83
C MET A 377 0.32 -3.39 -30.18
N PRO A 378 1.30 -2.45 -30.20
CA PRO A 378 1.85 -1.96 -31.44
C PRO A 378 2.77 -3.00 -32.10
N ARG A 379 2.83 -2.98 -33.43
CA ARG A 379 3.74 -3.87 -34.18
C ARG A 379 5.20 -3.45 -33.96
N PRO A 380 6.14 -4.39 -33.74
CA PRO A 380 7.54 -4.07 -33.42
C PRO A 380 8.20 -3.10 -34.43
N LEU A 381 7.90 -3.29 -35.73
CA LEU A 381 8.45 -2.49 -36.82
C LEU A 381 8.04 -1.01 -36.78
N ALA A 382 6.90 -0.69 -36.14
CA ALA A 382 6.40 0.68 -36.03
C ALA A 382 7.15 1.51 -34.97
N VAL A 383 7.95 0.87 -34.10
CA VAL A 383 8.45 1.52 -32.86
C VAL A 383 9.91 1.22 -32.58
N ARG A 384 10.77 1.52 -33.56
CA ARG A 384 12.24 1.35 -33.49
C ARG A 384 12.93 2.19 -32.42
N LYS A 385 12.28 3.24 -31.91
CA LYS A 385 12.86 4.14 -30.90
C LYS A 385 12.73 3.63 -29.47
N TRP A 386 11.92 2.60 -29.24
CA TRP A 386 11.67 2.03 -27.92
C TRP A 386 12.68 0.94 -27.56
N ARG A 387 12.90 0.74 -26.27
CA ARG A 387 13.63 -0.41 -25.74
C ARG A 387 12.62 -1.48 -25.37
N TRP A 388 12.65 -2.57 -26.13
CA TRP A 388 11.75 -3.71 -25.96
C TRP A 388 12.34 -4.71 -24.97
N MET A 389 11.49 -5.20 -24.08
CA MET A 389 11.87 -6.14 -23.00
C MET A 389 11.33 -7.55 -23.25
N LEU A 390 10.27 -7.68 -24.06
CA LEU A 390 9.73 -8.97 -24.46
C LEU A 390 10.35 -9.45 -25.77
N PRO A 391 10.71 -10.74 -25.88
CA PRO A 391 11.06 -11.34 -27.16
C PRO A 391 9.81 -11.37 -28.06
N ALA A 392 9.95 -10.84 -29.28
CA ALA A 392 8.92 -11.04 -30.30
C ALA A 392 9.02 -12.46 -30.86
N THR A 393 7.89 -13.10 -31.13
CA THR A 393 7.85 -14.35 -31.89
C THR A 393 8.32 -14.11 -33.33
N PRO A 394 8.71 -15.15 -34.09
CA PRO A 394 9.07 -15.01 -35.50
C PRO A 394 7.99 -14.32 -36.36
N ASN A 395 6.72 -14.42 -35.93
CA ASN A 395 5.58 -13.83 -36.62
C ASN A 395 5.32 -12.37 -36.18
N GLY A 396 6.18 -11.79 -35.33
CA GLY A 396 6.07 -10.42 -34.84
C GLY A 396 4.99 -10.22 -33.78
N THR A 397 4.49 -11.30 -33.17
CA THR A 397 3.56 -11.25 -32.03
C THR A 397 4.33 -11.29 -30.71
N TYR A 398 3.65 -10.96 -29.62
CA TYR A 398 4.22 -11.02 -28.27
C TYR A 398 3.38 -11.95 -27.42
N THR A 399 4.04 -12.69 -26.53
CA THR A 399 3.37 -13.55 -25.54
C THR A 399 3.68 -13.10 -24.13
N ASP A 400 2.71 -13.26 -23.23
CA ASP A 400 2.92 -13.03 -21.80
C ASP A 400 3.77 -14.16 -21.18
N ARG A 401 3.99 -14.11 -19.86
CA ARG A 401 4.73 -15.14 -19.11
C ARG A 401 4.11 -16.53 -19.23
N ALA A 402 2.80 -16.64 -19.46
CA ALA A 402 2.07 -17.90 -19.61
C ALA A 402 2.03 -18.39 -21.07
N GLY A 403 2.65 -17.67 -22.01
CA GLY A 403 2.60 -17.98 -23.44
C GLY A 403 1.33 -17.51 -24.15
N GLY A 404 0.45 -16.77 -23.46
CA GLY A 404 -0.77 -16.19 -24.00
C GLY A 404 -0.47 -15.03 -24.94
N LEU A 405 -1.24 -14.91 -26.03
CA LEU A 405 -1.07 -13.83 -27.01
C LEU A 405 -1.42 -12.47 -26.39
N ILE A 406 -0.49 -11.51 -26.47
CA ILE A 406 -0.71 -10.14 -26.01
C ILE A 406 -1.36 -9.32 -27.13
N THR A 407 -2.60 -8.92 -26.92
CA THR A 407 -3.35 -8.04 -27.84
C THR A 407 -3.41 -6.60 -27.35
N THR A 408 -3.35 -6.37 -26.04
CA THR A 408 -3.38 -5.03 -25.44
C THR A 408 -2.32 -4.86 -24.36
N ILE A 409 -1.95 -3.61 -24.10
CA ILE A 409 -0.94 -3.23 -23.11
C ILE A 409 -1.40 -2.07 -22.26
N CYS A 410 -0.94 -2.04 -21.02
CA CYS A 410 -1.06 -0.88 -20.13
C CYS A 410 0.14 0.02 -20.40
N VAL A 411 -0.07 1.33 -20.57
CA VAL A 411 1.02 2.29 -20.78
C VAL A 411 0.89 3.39 -19.76
N LYS A 412 1.96 3.61 -18.98
CA LYS A 412 2.10 4.74 -18.07
C LYS A 412 3.02 5.77 -18.70
N ARG A 413 2.64 7.04 -18.59
CA ARG A 413 3.39 8.18 -19.08
C ARG A 413 3.46 9.29 -18.06
N ALA A 414 4.63 9.92 -17.91
CA ALA A 414 4.80 11.12 -17.10
C ALA A 414 3.97 12.28 -17.66
N ALA A 415 3.28 13.00 -16.78
CA ALA A 415 2.44 14.12 -17.16
C ALA A 415 3.27 15.23 -17.84
N PRO A 416 2.74 15.90 -18.89
CA PRO A 416 3.44 17.00 -19.54
C PRO A 416 3.88 18.08 -18.55
N GLY A 417 5.13 18.53 -18.65
CA GLY A 417 5.72 19.55 -17.78
C GLY A 417 6.10 19.04 -16.38
N CYS A 418 5.90 17.76 -16.06
CA CYS A 418 6.42 17.16 -14.84
C CYS A 418 7.94 16.97 -14.96
N PRO A 419 8.77 17.44 -14.00
CA PRO A 419 10.22 17.25 -14.03
C PRO A 419 10.62 15.81 -13.67
N LEU A 420 9.70 15.01 -13.13
CA LEU A 420 9.97 13.64 -12.71
C LEU A 420 9.95 12.69 -13.91
N THR A 421 11.04 11.94 -14.08
CA THR A 421 11.10 10.80 -15.01
C THR A 421 10.58 9.54 -14.34
N LEU A 422 10.12 8.56 -15.12
CA LEU A 422 9.74 7.23 -14.65
C LEU A 422 10.94 6.28 -14.49
N ARG A 423 12.17 6.82 -14.46
CA ARG A 423 13.41 6.04 -14.50
C ARG A 423 13.54 5.04 -13.35
N SER A 424 13.25 5.46 -12.12
CA SER A 424 13.36 4.58 -10.95
C SER A 424 12.36 3.43 -11.02
N GLU A 425 11.10 3.72 -11.37
CA GLU A 425 10.05 2.72 -11.56
C GLU A 425 10.40 1.73 -12.68
N ILE A 426 10.91 2.23 -13.82
CA ILE A 426 11.38 1.40 -14.94
C ILE A 426 12.52 0.48 -14.49
N ALA A 427 13.46 0.96 -13.68
CA ALA A 427 14.58 0.14 -13.21
C ALA A 427 14.13 -1.02 -12.30
N ILE A 428 13.13 -0.79 -11.45
CA ILE A 428 12.53 -1.83 -10.61
C ILE A 428 11.76 -2.83 -11.47
N LEU A 429 10.95 -2.35 -12.41
CA LEU A 429 10.20 -3.19 -13.36
C LEU A 429 11.12 -4.07 -14.24
N ASP A 430 12.27 -3.54 -14.64
CA ASP A 430 13.30 -4.29 -15.38
C ASP A 430 13.88 -5.43 -14.51
N LYS A 431 14.15 -5.16 -13.23
CA LYS A 431 14.64 -6.15 -12.26
C LYS A 431 13.61 -7.25 -11.95
N ILE A 432 12.31 -6.93 -11.94
CA ILE A 432 11.23 -7.91 -11.80
C ILE A 432 11.31 -8.98 -12.91
N GLY A 433 11.67 -8.58 -14.14
CA GLY A 433 12.03 -9.51 -15.21
C GLY A 433 10.95 -10.53 -15.58
N HIS A 434 11.35 -11.59 -16.30
CA HIS A 434 10.44 -12.62 -16.81
C HIS A 434 10.15 -13.74 -15.78
N ASN A 435 11.05 -13.98 -14.82
CA ASN A 435 10.97 -15.12 -13.89
C ASN A 435 10.24 -14.79 -12.57
N SER A 436 9.72 -13.58 -12.42
CA SER A 436 8.92 -13.16 -11.27
C SER A 436 7.51 -13.76 -11.30
N PRO A 437 6.85 -13.86 -10.13
CA PRO A 437 5.50 -14.39 -10.03
C PRO A 437 4.51 -13.59 -10.87
N PRO A 438 3.42 -14.22 -11.36
CA PRO A 438 2.39 -13.55 -12.17
C PRO A 438 1.64 -12.45 -11.41
N SER A 439 1.74 -12.43 -10.07
CA SER A 439 1.21 -11.38 -9.21
C SER A 439 2.01 -10.06 -9.24
N LEU A 440 3.10 -10.00 -10.02
CA LEU A 440 3.85 -8.78 -10.30
C LEU A 440 3.79 -8.41 -11.79
N PRO A 441 3.78 -7.11 -12.13
CA PRO A 441 3.71 -6.64 -13.50
C PRO A 441 4.94 -7.04 -14.30
N GLN A 442 4.78 -7.09 -15.62
CA GLN A 442 5.85 -7.37 -16.57
C GLN A 442 6.10 -6.13 -17.44
N LEU A 443 7.35 -5.65 -17.46
CA LEU A 443 7.75 -4.58 -18.36
C LEU A 443 7.75 -5.07 -19.81
N VAL A 444 7.12 -4.31 -20.71
CA VAL A 444 7.03 -4.63 -22.13
C VAL A 444 8.03 -3.81 -22.93
N TYR A 445 8.02 -2.50 -22.72
CA TYR A 445 8.95 -1.56 -23.33
C TYR A 445 9.08 -0.31 -22.49
N TYR A 446 10.12 0.47 -22.75
CA TYR A 446 10.18 1.86 -22.32
C TYR A 446 10.85 2.77 -23.36
N THR A 447 10.55 4.06 -23.26
CA THR A 447 11.10 5.12 -24.11
C THR A 447 12.49 5.55 -23.63
N LYS A 448 13.35 6.01 -24.55
CA LYS A 448 14.76 6.38 -24.24
C LYS A 448 14.87 7.57 -23.28
N ASP A 449 13.85 8.43 -23.24
CA ASP A 449 13.76 9.58 -22.32
C ASP A 449 13.18 9.19 -20.95
N TYR A 450 12.78 7.93 -20.75
CA TYR A 450 12.18 7.41 -19.52
C TYR A 450 10.89 8.14 -19.11
N LEU A 451 10.17 8.72 -20.07
CA LEU A 451 8.89 9.39 -19.81
C LEU A 451 7.68 8.48 -20.01
N GLU A 452 7.87 7.31 -20.61
CA GLU A 452 6.78 6.39 -20.94
C GLU A 452 7.28 4.95 -20.96
N TYR A 453 6.47 4.04 -20.43
CA TYR A 453 6.69 2.61 -20.52
C TYR A 453 5.38 1.85 -20.66
N GLY A 454 5.45 0.69 -21.31
CA GLY A 454 4.36 -0.27 -21.40
C GLY A 454 4.57 -1.44 -20.45
N MET A 455 3.51 -1.93 -19.83
CA MET A 455 3.52 -3.07 -18.92
C MET A 455 2.29 -3.97 -19.12
N LEU A 456 2.40 -5.17 -18.55
CA LEU A 456 1.33 -6.16 -18.45
C LEU A 456 1.13 -6.59 -16.99
N PRO A 457 -0.05 -7.12 -16.65
CA PRO A 457 -1.24 -7.20 -17.50
C PRO A 457 -2.02 -5.87 -17.56
N VAL A 458 -3.06 -5.82 -18.39
CA VAL A 458 -4.15 -4.84 -18.25
C VAL A 458 -5.21 -5.48 -17.37
N GLY A 459 -5.55 -4.87 -16.24
CA GLY A 459 -6.54 -5.40 -15.30
C GLY A 459 -7.58 -4.38 -14.87
N VAL A 460 -8.53 -4.84 -14.04
CA VAL A 460 -9.56 -3.99 -13.43
C VAL A 460 -9.12 -3.66 -11.99
N PRO A 461 -9.19 -2.41 -11.52
CA PRO A 461 -8.85 -2.07 -10.14
C PRO A 461 -9.65 -2.91 -9.13
N ALA A 462 -8.98 -3.41 -8.10
CA ALA A 462 -9.61 -4.19 -7.05
C ALA A 462 -10.49 -3.30 -6.15
N ASN A 463 -11.72 -3.75 -5.89
CA ASN A 463 -12.66 -3.02 -5.03
C ASN A 463 -12.94 -3.81 -3.74
N PRO A 464 -12.52 -3.31 -2.56
CA PRO A 464 -12.74 -3.99 -1.28
C PRO A 464 -14.21 -4.32 -1.00
N ALA A 465 -15.15 -3.46 -1.41
CA ALA A 465 -16.57 -3.67 -1.17
C ALA A 465 -17.15 -4.78 -2.07
N GLU A 466 -16.61 -4.98 -3.26
CA GLU A 466 -16.97 -6.11 -4.13
C GLU A 466 -16.31 -7.40 -3.63
N LEU A 467 -15.03 -7.34 -3.28
CA LEU A 467 -14.28 -8.45 -2.71
C LEU A 467 -14.89 -8.95 -1.39
N HIS A 468 -15.41 -8.05 -0.55
CA HIS A 468 -16.16 -8.43 0.65
C HIS A 468 -17.35 -9.35 0.33
N ARG A 469 -18.03 -9.13 -0.80
CA ARG A 469 -19.16 -9.96 -1.27
C ARG A 469 -18.72 -11.23 -1.99
N ALA A 470 -17.43 -11.34 -2.34
CA ALA A 470 -16.82 -12.49 -3.01
C ALA A 470 -15.62 -13.03 -2.22
N PRO A 471 -15.83 -13.71 -1.07
CA PRO A 471 -14.75 -14.10 -0.16
C PRO A 471 -13.67 -15.00 -0.79
N LEU A 472 -14.06 -15.87 -1.73
CA LEU A 472 -13.11 -16.73 -2.46
C LEU A 472 -12.18 -15.91 -3.35
N LEU A 473 -12.73 -14.94 -4.10
CA LEU A 473 -11.95 -14.03 -4.92
C LEU A 473 -11.04 -13.17 -4.06
N ALA A 474 -11.56 -12.60 -2.97
CA ALA A 474 -10.77 -11.80 -2.03
C ALA A 474 -9.57 -12.57 -1.49
N ARG A 475 -9.77 -13.85 -1.16
CA ARG A 475 -8.70 -14.74 -0.71
C ARG A 475 -7.64 -14.96 -1.79
N CYS A 476 -8.03 -15.28 -3.02
CA CYS A 476 -7.07 -15.46 -4.12
C CYS A 476 -6.25 -14.19 -4.36
N VAL A 477 -6.91 -13.04 -4.45
CA VAL A 477 -6.25 -11.74 -4.65
C VAL A 477 -5.26 -11.42 -3.52
N LEU A 478 -5.63 -11.67 -2.26
CA LEU A 478 -4.74 -11.42 -1.12
C LEU A 478 -3.57 -12.41 -1.04
N GLU A 479 -3.78 -13.67 -1.43
CA GLU A 479 -2.70 -14.66 -1.55
C GLU A 479 -1.70 -14.27 -2.65
N ASP A 480 -2.19 -13.78 -3.79
CA ASP A 480 -1.35 -13.29 -4.90
C ASP A 480 -0.55 -12.04 -4.49
N VAL A 481 -1.18 -11.07 -3.81
CA VAL A 481 -0.51 -9.86 -3.30
C VAL A 481 0.56 -10.21 -2.28
N LEU A 482 0.30 -11.15 -1.37
CA LEU A 482 1.31 -11.57 -0.39
C LEU A 482 2.50 -12.27 -1.08
N GLN A 483 2.26 -13.08 -2.12
CA GLN A 483 3.32 -13.66 -2.94
C GLN A 483 4.14 -12.59 -3.68
N ALA A 484 3.50 -11.54 -4.17
CA ALA A 484 4.19 -10.41 -4.81
C ALA A 484 5.14 -9.71 -3.83
N LEU A 485 4.67 -9.44 -2.60
CA LEU A 485 5.48 -8.81 -1.54
C LEU A 485 6.65 -9.69 -1.11
N GLU A 486 6.40 -10.98 -0.87
CA GLU A 486 7.44 -11.97 -0.53
C GLU A 486 8.57 -11.95 -1.57
N TRP A 487 8.21 -12.00 -2.86
CA TRP A 487 9.21 -11.92 -3.93
C TRP A 487 9.95 -10.59 -3.99
N LEU A 488 9.26 -9.45 -3.85
CA LEU A 488 9.92 -8.13 -3.85
C LEU A 488 10.93 -8.02 -2.72
N HIS A 489 10.57 -8.45 -1.51
CA HIS A 489 11.44 -8.41 -0.34
C HIS A 489 12.65 -9.34 -0.47
N GLU A 490 12.51 -10.52 -1.08
CA GLU A 490 13.65 -11.39 -1.43
C GLU A 490 14.65 -10.71 -2.37
N GLN A 491 14.19 -9.76 -3.19
CA GLN A 491 15.04 -8.94 -4.07
C GLN A 491 15.53 -7.64 -3.42
N ASN A 492 15.32 -7.48 -2.10
CA ASN A 492 15.56 -6.25 -1.34
C ASN A 492 14.78 -5.04 -1.87
N ILE A 493 13.57 -5.23 -2.39
CA ILE A 493 12.71 -4.15 -2.88
C ILE A 493 11.54 -3.99 -1.90
N VAL A 494 11.32 -2.78 -1.40
CA VAL A 494 10.11 -2.42 -0.62
C VAL A 494 9.21 -1.56 -1.49
N HIS A 495 7.94 -1.94 -1.61
CA HIS A 495 6.93 -1.28 -2.42
C HIS A 495 6.54 0.11 -1.88
N ARG A 496 6.35 0.22 -0.56
CA ARG A 496 6.01 1.44 0.20
C ARG A 496 4.63 2.05 -0.05
N ASP A 497 3.91 1.61 -1.07
CA ASP A 497 2.55 2.08 -1.39
C ASP A 497 1.56 0.91 -1.62
N VAL A 498 1.52 -0.06 -0.70
CA VAL A 498 0.60 -1.20 -0.79
C VAL A 498 -0.81 -0.75 -0.40
N ARG A 499 -1.70 -0.65 -1.39
CA ARG A 499 -3.10 -0.22 -1.21
C ARG A 499 -4.00 -0.80 -2.31
N TRP A 500 -5.31 -0.77 -2.09
CA TRP A 500 -6.28 -1.32 -3.06
C TRP A 500 -6.27 -0.62 -4.43
N ASP A 501 -5.94 0.67 -4.49
CA ASP A 501 -5.77 1.40 -5.75
C ASP A 501 -4.61 0.86 -6.61
N ASN A 502 -3.65 0.20 -5.97
CA ASN A 502 -2.45 -0.36 -6.58
C ASN A 502 -2.55 -1.89 -6.75
N ILE A 503 -3.77 -2.44 -6.70
CA ILE A 503 -4.03 -3.85 -6.98
C ILE A 503 -5.03 -3.95 -8.12
N VAL A 504 -4.67 -4.69 -9.17
CA VAL A 504 -5.60 -5.00 -10.27
C VAL A 504 -5.96 -6.47 -10.26
N VAL A 505 -7.23 -6.76 -10.56
CA VAL A 505 -7.74 -8.10 -10.77
C VAL A 505 -7.68 -8.44 -12.26
N VAL A 506 -7.14 -9.60 -12.57
CA VAL A 506 -7.01 -10.15 -13.93
C VAL A 506 -7.55 -11.56 -14.00
N ASN A 507 -8.03 -11.95 -15.19
CA ASN A 507 -8.61 -13.27 -15.46
C ASN A 507 -9.67 -13.68 -14.41
N GLU A 508 -10.41 -12.70 -13.87
CA GLU A 508 -11.47 -12.84 -12.87
C GLU A 508 -11.07 -13.42 -11.50
N CYS A 509 -9.83 -13.91 -11.32
CA CYS A 509 -9.44 -14.59 -10.08
C CYS A 509 -8.05 -14.23 -9.53
N HIS A 510 -7.23 -13.47 -10.27
CA HIS A 510 -5.84 -13.20 -9.89
C HIS A 510 -5.59 -11.75 -9.55
N GLY A 511 -4.84 -11.51 -8.47
CA GLY A 511 -4.38 -10.20 -8.06
C GLY A 511 -2.99 -9.88 -8.62
N VAL A 512 -2.78 -8.65 -9.10
CA VAL A 512 -1.46 -8.14 -9.47
C VAL A 512 -1.19 -6.83 -8.73
N LEU A 513 -0.09 -6.79 -7.98
CA LEU A 513 0.38 -5.59 -7.29
C LEU A 513 1.11 -4.69 -8.29
N VAL A 514 0.55 -3.52 -8.56
CA VAL A 514 1.03 -2.55 -9.57
C VAL A 514 1.50 -1.25 -8.93
N ASP A 515 1.99 -0.32 -9.76
CA ASP A 515 2.50 1.00 -9.37
C ASP A 515 3.71 0.95 -8.43
N LEU A 516 4.88 0.77 -9.05
CA LEU A 516 6.17 0.72 -8.35
C LEU A 516 6.83 2.11 -8.31
N GLY A 517 6.06 3.17 -8.50
CA GLY A 517 6.53 4.56 -8.49
C GLY A 517 7.16 4.97 -7.15
N SER A 518 6.64 4.42 -6.05
CA SER A 518 7.16 4.63 -4.70
C SER A 518 8.11 3.52 -4.24
N ALA A 519 8.32 2.47 -5.02
CA ALA A 519 9.18 1.36 -4.60
C ALA A 519 10.66 1.78 -4.54
N ILE A 520 11.44 1.11 -3.68
CA ILE A 520 12.88 1.34 -3.53
C ILE A 520 13.61 0.03 -3.31
N GLU A 521 14.79 -0.09 -3.91
CA GLU A 521 15.74 -1.16 -3.60
C GLU A 521 16.58 -0.74 -2.40
N ILE A 522 16.53 -1.51 -1.31
CA ILE A 522 17.37 -1.33 -0.13
C ILE A 522 18.77 -1.87 -0.44
N ARG A 523 19.77 -1.01 -0.30
CA ARG A 523 21.19 -1.34 -0.41
C ARG A 523 21.93 -1.08 0.89
N ALA A 524 23.01 -1.81 1.10
CA ALA A 524 23.88 -1.60 2.26
C ALA A 524 24.47 -0.17 2.25
N GLY A 525 24.21 0.59 3.31
CA GLY A 525 24.68 1.98 3.43
C GLY A 525 23.73 3.04 2.85
N ASP A 526 22.50 2.65 2.46
CA ASP A 526 21.50 3.61 1.99
C ASP A 526 21.13 4.66 3.04
N GLN A 527 20.80 5.84 2.54
CA GLN A 527 20.36 6.97 3.34
C GLN A 527 18.86 6.87 3.61
N ASN A 528 18.45 7.47 4.73
CA ASN A 528 17.05 7.62 5.05
C ASN A 528 16.30 8.38 3.93
N VAL A 529 15.12 7.90 3.57
CA VAL A 529 14.25 8.48 2.54
C VAL A 529 12.96 9.00 3.15
N VAL A 530 12.34 9.99 2.49
CA VAL A 530 11.01 10.49 2.88
C VAL A 530 9.95 9.47 2.48
N TYR A 531 8.91 9.33 3.31
CA TYR A 531 7.76 8.49 2.99
C TYR A 531 6.97 9.06 1.81
N GLN A 532 6.61 8.19 0.86
CA GLN A 532 5.95 8.55 -0.40
C GLN A 532 4.74 7.65 -0.71
N GLY A 533 4.28 6.86 0.27
CA GLY A 533 3.11 5.99 0.12
C GLY A 533 1.80 6.71 0.44
N GLY A 534 0.69 6.06 0.12
CA GLY A 534 -0.65 6.47 0.54
C GLY A 534 -0.78 6.39 2.05
N PHE A 535 -1.03 7.54 2.69
CA PHE A 535 -1.01 7.63 4.15
C PHE A 535 -2.07 6.79 4.87
N LEU A 536 -3.14 6.38 4.20
CA LEU A 536 -4.12 5.42 4.74
C LEU A 536 -3.47 4.08 5.13
N CYS A 537 -2.42 3.69 4.40
CA CYS A 537 -1.69 2.45 4.59
C CYS A 537 -0.34 2.69 5.31
N CYS A 538 -0.18 3.86 5.94
CA CYS A 538 1.05 4.24 6.62
C CYS A 538 1.33 3.27 7.80
N PRO A 539 2.54 2.68 7.86
CA PRO A 539 2.89 1.74 8.91
C PRO A 539 2.93 2.45 10.28
N PRO A 540 2.60 1.74 11.37
CA PRO A 540 2.39 2.35 12.69
C PRO A 540 3.63 3.10 13.20
N ARG A 541 4.83 2.63 12.88
CA ARG A 541 6.10 3.26 13.27
C ARG A 541 6.33 4.63 12.63
N LEU A 542 5.68 4.93 11.50
CA LEU A 542 5.83 6.20 10.76
C LEU A 542 4.76 7.23 11.07
N LEU A 543 3.62 6.85 11.68
CA LEU A 543 2.51 7.78 11.91
C LEU A 543 2.89 9.02 12.70
N ARG A 544 3.85 8.92 13.65
CA ARG A 544 4.30 10.06 14.46
C ARG A 544 5.50 10.82 13.89
N ASN A 545 6.10 10.32 12.81
CA ASN A 545 7.39 10.82 12.30
C ASN A 545 7.49 10.76 10.76
N GLY A 546 6.40 10.62 10.01
CA GLY A 546 6.48 10.31 8.57
C GLY A 546 7.06 11.41 7.70
N GLU A 547 7.18 12.64 8.23
CA GLU A 547 7.94 13.72 7.59
C GLU A 547 9.46 13.54 7.70
N LYS A 548 9.93 12.79 8.71
CA LYS A 548 11.35 12.52 8.90
C LYS A 548 11.79 11.42 7.94
N PRO A 549 12.97 11.58 7.32
CA PRO A 549 13.57 10.50 6.56
C PRO A 549 13.71 9.24 7.43
N TYR A 550 13.34 8.08 6.88
CA TYR A 550 13.41 6.78 7.54
C TYR A 550 14.06 5.73 6.63
N LEU A 551 14.44 4.59 7.20
CA LEU A 551 14.90 3.43 6.45
C LEU A 551 13.70 2.51 6.17
N PRO A 552 13.30 2.32 4.90
CA PRO A 552 12.25 1.39 4.51
C PRO A 552 12.60 -0.04 4.92
N ALA A 553 11.59 -0.80 5.30
CA ALA A 553 11.73 -2.20 5.67
C ALA A 553 10.54 -3.01 5.13
N PRO A 554 10.73 -4.31 4.84
CA PRO A 554 9.64 -5.22 4.48
C PRO A 554 8.44 -5.18 5.43
N ALA A 555 8.71 -4.98 6.73
CA ALA A 555 7.68 -4.79 7.75
C ALA A 555 6.67 -3.69 7.39
N ASP A 556 7.07 -2.62 6.69
CA ASP A 556 6.16 -1.54 6.30
C ASP A 556 5.05 -2.02 5.36
N ASP A 557 5.42 -2.81 4.35
CA ASP A 557 4.49 -3.36 3.37
C ASP A 557 3.59 -4.44 4.00
N TYR A 558 4.12 -5.23 4.95
CA TYR A 558 3.33 -6.22 5.69
C TYR A 558 2.30 -5.58 6.63
N HIS A 559 2.60 -4.43 7.23
CA HIS A 559 1.60 -3.65 7.95
C HIS A 559 0.50 -3.15 7.01
N ALA A 560 0.87 -2.64 5.84
CA ALA A 560 -0.11 -2.23 4.83
C ALA A 560 -0.98 -3.41 4.37
N PHE A 561 -0.41 -4.62 4.22
CA PHE A 561 -1.16 -5.85 3.92
C PHE A 561 -2.22 -6.18 4.99
N ILE A 562 -1.93 -5.99 6.27
CA ILE A 562 -2.94 -6.16 7.35
C ILE A 562 -4.13 -5.22 7.13
N LEU A 563 -3.87 -3.97 6.73
CA LEU A 563 -4.92 -3.00 6.46
C LEU A 563 -5.75 -3.35 5.21
N LEU A 564 -5.15 -4.01 4.20
CA LEU A 564 -5.90 -4.56 3.07
C LEU A 564 -6.93 -5.60 3.53
N VAL A 565 -6.50 -6.58 4.34
CA VAL A 565 -7.40 -7.61 4.89
C VAL A 565 -8.48 -6.96 5.75
N ASN A 566 -8.11 -6.00 6.61
CA ASN A 566 -9.06 -5.26 7.43
C ASN A 566 -10.11 -4.54 6.57
N ALA A 567 -9.73 -3.90 5.46
CA ALA A 567 -10.66 -3.20 4.56
C ALA A 567 -11.63 -4.16 3.85
N VAL A 568 -11.24 -5.41 3.59
CA VAL A 568 -12.14 -6.43 3.04
C VAL A 568 -13.09 -6.94 4.12
N LEU A 569 -12.62 -7.20 5.33
CA LEU A 569 -13.47 -7.68 6.42
C LEU A 569 -14.44 -6.59 6.92
N PHE A 570 -13.99 -5.33 6.90
CA PHE A 570 -14.72 -4.17 7.38
C PHE A 570 -14.67 -3.02 6.36
N PRO A 571 -15.43 -3.09 5.26
CA PRO A 571 -15.41 -2.07 4.19
C PRO A 571 -15.78 -0.65 4.64
N THR A 572 -16.39 -0.51 5.82
CA THR A 572 -16.76 0.78 6.40
C THR A 572 -15.65 1.43 7.23
N SER A 573 -14.61 0.70 7.63
CA SER A 573 -13.55 1.20 8.52
C SER A 573 -12.84 2.44 7.97
N PHE A 574 -12.70 2.51 6.65
CA PHE A 574 -12.05 3.62 5.96
C PHE A 574 -13.02 4.52 5.19
N ARG A 575 -14.33 4.39 5.45
CA ARG A 575 -15.31 5.27 4.82
C ARG A 575 -15.06 6.71 5.29
N HIS A 576 -15.03 7.65 4.33
CA HIS A 576 -14.77 9.08 4.57
C HIS A 576 -13.38 9.39 5.13
N PHE A 577 -12.38 8.51 4.97
CA PHE A 577 -11.01 8.84 5.32
C PHE A 577 -10.41 9.77 4.26
N VAL A 578 -9.86 10.91 4.69
CA VAL A 578 -9.10 11.81 3.81
C VAL A 578 -7.61 11.49 4.00
N SER A 579 -7.05 10.68 3.10
CA SER A 579 -5.67 10.15 3.23
C SER A 579 -4.63 11.24 3.51
N CYS A 580 -4.67 12.38 2.81
CA CYS A 580 -3.70 13.47 3.00
C CYS A 580 -3.71 14.10 4.40
N LYS A 581 -4.80 13.95 5.18
CA LYS A 581 -4.88 14.48 6.55
C LYS A 581 -4.22 13.59 7.60
N VAL A 582 -3.91 12.33 7.26
CA VAL A 582 -3.40 11.34 8.22
C VAL A 582 -2.07 11.75 8.86
N MET A 583 -1.24 12.50 8.14
CA MET A 583 0.04 12.98 8.67
C MET A 583 -0.08 14.25 9.49
N ASP A 584 -1.21 14.95 9.43
CA ASP A 584 -1.48 16.11 10.27
C ASP A 584 -1.93 15.64 11.65
N LEU A 585 -1.02 15.77 12.62
CA LEU A 585 -1.18 15.30 14.00
C LEU A 585 -2.39 15.90 14.72
N ASP A 586 -2.92 17.03 14.24
CA ASP A 586 -4.04 17.74 14.85
C ASP A 586 -5.40 17.36 14.19
N THR A 587 -5.45 16.33 13.34
CA THR A 587 -6.67 15.90 12.62
C THR A 587 -7.35 14.65 13.18
N ASP A 588 -8.67 14.58 12.97
CA ASP A 588 -9.47 13.40 13.29
C ASP A 588 -9.01 12.15 12.52
N GLU A 589 -8.54 12.32 11.27
CA GLU A 589 -8.01 11.23 10.46
C GLU A 589 -6.74 10.60 11.08
N HIS A 590 -5.82 11.43 11.58
CA HIS A 590 -4.64 10.97 12.31
C HIS A 590 -5.04 10.16 13.56
N ASP A 591 -5.91 10.74 14.40
CA ASP A 591 -6.37 10.10 15.62
C ASP A 591 -7.12 8.79 15.35
N ARG A 592 -7.85 8.70 14.24
CA ARG A 592 -8.55 7.47 13.83
C ARG A 592 -7.57 6.37 13.43
N ILE A 593 -6.54 6.67 12.63
CA ILE A 593 -5.58 5.62 12.20
C ILE A 593 -4.72 5.15 13.38
N VAL A 594 -4.32 6.05 14.28
CA VAL A 594 -3.56 5.70 15.49
C VAL A 594 -4.39 4.82 16.41
N ARG A 595 -5.68 5.15 16.60
CA ARG A 595 -6.62 4.30 17.34
C ARG A 595 -6.78 2.93 16.69
N LEU A 596 -6.98 2.87 15.37
CA LEU A 596 -7.09 1.60 14.65
C LEU A 596 -5.87 0.71 14.90
N TRP A 597 -4.64 1.23 14.77
CA TRP A 597 -3.43 0.44 15.04
C TRP A 597 -3.32 -0.01 16.50
N LYS A 598 -3.72 0.84 17.45
CA LYS A 598 -3.76 0.47 18.87
C LYS A 598 -4.75 -0.67 19.10
N ASP A 599 -5.94 -0.59 18.50
CA ASP A 599 -6.98 -1.59 18.62
C ASP A 599 -6.53 -2.92 17.99
N LEU A 600 -5.96 -2.88 16.78
CA LEU A 600 -5.40 -4.06 16.11
C LEU A 600 -4.27 -4.71 16.94
N SER A 601 -3.39 -3.91 17.55
CA SER A 601 -2.27 -4.40 18.35
C SER A 601 -2.70 -4.99 19.70
N SER A 602 -3.83 -4.54 20.25
CA SER A 602 -4.38 -5.00 21.53
C SER A 602 -5.41 -6.11 21.39
N CYS A 603 -5.92 -6.36 20.18
CA CYS A 603 -6.91 -7.39 19.92
C CYS A 603 -6.27 -8.78 19.86
N ASP A 604 -6.79 -9.74 20.63
CA ASP A 604 -6.29 -11.13 20.65
C ASP A 604 -6.23 -11.79 19.27
N VAL A 605 -7.16 -11.41 18.38
CA VAL A 605 -7.23 -11.95 17.01
C VAL A 605 -6.17 -11.33 16.10
N TRP A 606 -5.99 -10.00 16.17
CA TRP A 606 -5.13 -9.26 15.23
C TRP A 606 -3.69 -9.08 15.70
N SER A 607 -3.46 -8.97 17.01
CA SER A 607 -2.14 -8.76 17.62
C SER A 607 -1.08 -9.78 17.16
N PRO A 608 -1.40 -11.10 17.02
CA PRO A 608 -0.45 -12.07 16.51
C PRO A 608 0.03 -11.79 15.07
N PHE A 609 -0.81 -11.15 14.24
CA PHE A 609 -0.48 -10.78 12.86
C PHE A 609 0.26 -9.45 12.77
N VAL A 610 -0.10 -8.46 13.60
CA VAL A 610 0.66 -7.21 13.71
C VAL A 610 2.11 -7.51 14.13
N THR A 611 2.28 -8.38 15.13
CA THR A 611 3.61 -8.84 15.56
C THR A 611 4.35 -9.62 14.46
N ALA A 612 3.62 -10.40 13.64
CA ALA A 612 4.23 -11.09 12.50
C ALA A 612 4.66 -10.13 11.38
N ALA A 613 3.89 -9.07 11.10
CA ALA A 613 4.31 -8.06 10.15
C ALA A 613 5.60 -7.35 10.59
N GLU A 614 5.69 -6.98 11.87
CA GLU A 614 6.91 -6.37 12.45
C GLU A 614 8.12 -7.31 12.39
N ASN A 615 7.92 -8.62 12.61
CA ASN A 615 8.98 -9.62 12.56
C ASN A 615 9.18 -10.25 11.17
N GLU A 616 8.49 -9.75 10.14
CA GLU A 616 8.56 -10.26 8.76
C GLU A 616 8.20 -11.77 8.62
N ASP A 617 7.33 -12.27 9.51
CA ASP A 617 6.85 -13.66 9.52
C ASP A 617 5.70 -13.86 8.52
N VAL A 618 6.08 -14.01 7.25
CA VAL A 618 5.15 -14.24 6.11
C VAL A 618 4.34 -15.52 6.29
N GLY A 619 4.92 -16.55 6.89
CA GLY A 619 4.26 -17.83 7.14
C GLY A 619 3.01 -17.65 7.99
N LYS A 620 3.12 -16.85 9.06
CA LYS A 620 1.98 -16.50 9.91
C LYS A 620 1.01 -15.55 9.20
N LEU A 621 1.49 -14.56 8.45
CA LEU A 621 0.62 -13.64 7.68
C LEU A 621 -0.25 -14.36 6.65
N ARG A 622 0.23 -15.46 6.04
CA ARG A 622 -0.57 -16.30 5.14
C ARG A 622 -1.81 -16.90 5.82
N GLY A 623 -1.77 -17.06 7.15
CA GLY A 623 -2.92 -17.43 7.97
C GLY A 623 -4.05 -16.40 7.94
N LEU A 624 -3.75 -15.12 7.68
CA LEU A 624 -4.72 -14.03 7.72
C LEU A 624 -5.77 -14.15 6.59
N SER A 625 -5.36 -14.57 5.39
CA SER A 625 -6.26 -14.83 4.26
C SER A 625 -7.27 -15.95 4.56
N ASN A 626 -6.99 -16.84 5.53
CA ASN A 626 -7.95 -17.88 5.94
C ASN A 626 -9.11 -17.34 6.76
N PHE A 627 -9.00 -16.17 7.42
CA PHE A 627 -10.12 -15.58 8.16
C PHE A 627 -11.29 -15.22 7.24
N ILE A 628 -11.01 -14.92 5.97
CA ILE A 628 -12.01 -14.60 4.96
C ILE A 628 -12.98 -15.76 4.72
N LYS A 629 -12.58 -17.02 4.98
CA LYS A 629 -13.46 -18.20 4.92
C LYS A 629 -14.67 -18.11 5.87
N THR A 630 -14.58 -17.30 6.93
CA THR A 630 -15.64 -17.16 7.93
C THR A 630 -16.72 -16.14 7.55
N LEU A 631 -16.51 -15.34 6.49
CA LEU A 631 -17.54 -14.49 5.91
C LEU A 631 -18.61 -15.34 5.23
N ARG A 632 -19.53 -15.93 6.01
CA ARG A 632 -20.79 -16.45 5.46
C ARG A 632 -21.61 -15.25 5.01
N GLY A 633 -21.80 -15.10 3.70
CA GLY A 633 -22.76 -14.14 3.17
C GLY A 633 -24.16 -14.39 3.72
N PRO A 634 -25.00 -13.35 3.87
CA PRO A 634 -26.40 -13.54 4.21
C PRO A 634 -27.11 -14.29 3.06
N GLY A 635 -27.46 -15.55 3.32
CA GLY A 635 -28.54 -16.30 2.65
C GLY A 635 -28.48 -16.43 1.13
N VAL A 636 -27.78 -17.43 0.61
CA VAL A 636 -28.25 -18.14 -0.59
C VAL A 636 -29.04 -19.36 -0.09
N PRO A 637 -30.36 -19.45 -0.31
CA PRO A 637 -31.14 -20.62 0.11
C PRO A 637 -30.64 -21.90 -0.58
N ASP A 638 -30.62 -22.98 0.19
CA ASP A 638 -30.17 -24.34 -0.16
C ASP A 638 -31.06 -25.08 -1.18
N TYR A 639 -31.59 -24.39 -2.20
CA TYR A 639 -32.48 -25.00 -3.20
C TYR A 639 -31.79 -25.54 -4.46
N ALA A 640 -30.46 -25.45 -4.57
CA ALA A 640 -29.72 -25.95 -5.74
C ALA A 640 -29.07 -27.34 -5.55
N ARG A 641 -29.62 -28.17 -4.65
CA ARG A 641 -29.25 -29.59 -4.54
C ARG A 641 -30.48 -30.51 -4.58
N SER A 642 -31.19 -30.50 -5.71
CA SER A 642 -31.94 -31.67 -6.17
C SER A 642 -32.36 -31.46 -7.62
N ASN A 643 -31.63 -32.08 -8.55
CA ASN A 643 -32.16 -32.87 -9.66
C ASN A 643 -31.04 -33.18 -10.66
N SER A 644 -30.23 -34.18 -10.31
CA SER A 644 -29.61 -35.04 -11.30
C SER A 644 -30.66 -36.03 -11.81
N SER A 645 -31.14 -35.86 -13.03
CA SER A 645 -31.48 -36.94 -13.98
C SER A 645 -32.47 -36.45 -15.05
N ALA A 646 -31.97 -36.10 -16.24
CA ALA A 646 -32.64 -36.36 -17.51
C ALA A 646 -31.71 -36.00 -18.67
N SER A 647 -31.26 -37.04 -19.37
CA SER A 647 -30.69 -36.96 -20.71
C SER A 647 -31.72 -36.46 -21.72
N VAL A 648 -31.47 -35.36 -22.44
CA VAL A 648 -32.06 -35.12 -23.78
C VAL A 648 -31.04 -34.36 -24.64
N GLN A 649 -31.02 -34.75 -25.91
CA GLN A 649 -30.10 -34.40 -27.00
C GLN A 649 -29.98 -32.91 -27.32
N ALA A 650 -28.81 -32.56 -27.87
CA ALA A 650 -28.56 -31.31 -28.58
C ALA A 650 -29.47 -31.15 -29.81
N PRO A 651 -29.74 -29.89 -30.20
CA PRO A 651 -29.62 -29.52 -31.60
C PRO A 651 -28.71 -28.30 -31.80
N ALA A 652 -28.36 -28.13 -33.07
CA ALA A 652 -27.31 -27.31 -33.63
C ALA A 652 -27.56 -25.79 -33.55
N ASP A 653 -26.43 -25.07 -33.53
CA ASP A 653 -26.10 -23.91 -34.36
C ASP A 653 -27.21 -22.87 -34.61
N ASP A 654 -27.09 -21.74 -33.91
CA ASP A 654 -27.29 -20.42 -34.52
C ASP A 654 -26.41 -19.40 -33.79
N GLY A 655 -25.59 -18.70 -34.57
CA GLY A 655 -24.62 -17.74 -34.08
C GLY A 655 -25.28 -16.45 -33.61
N GLU A 656 -25.24 -16.22 -32.30
CA GLU A 656 -25.35 -14.88 -31.72
C GLU A 656 -24.03 -14.54 -31.00
N VAL A 657 -23.36 -13.51 -31.54
CA VAL A 657 -22.24 -12.85 -30.88
C VAL A 657 -22.79 -12.16 -29.64
N SER A 658 -22.52 -12.75 -28.48
CA SER A 658 -22.80 -12.13 -27.19
C SER A 658 -21.90 -10.91 -27.00
N GLU A 659 -22.51 -9.73 -27.00
CA GLU A 659 -21.86 -8.49 -26.57
C GLU A 659 -21.41 -8.63 -25.11
N PRO A 660 -20.18 -8.19 -24.77
CA PRO A 660 -19.76 -8.19 -23.38
C PRO A 660 -20.54 -7.11 -22.63
N VAL A 661 -21.23 -7.54 -21.57
CA VAL A 661 -21.88 -6.69 -20.57
C VAL A 661 -20.83 -5.75 -19.98
N VAL A 662 -20.81 -4.50 -20.45
CA VAL A 662 -19.99 -3.43 -19.88
C VAL A 662 -20.62 -3.02 -18.55
N ALA A 663 -20.23 -3.71 -17.48
CA ALA A 663 -20.55 -3.30 -16.12
C ALA A 663 -19.90 -1.94 -15.83
N GLY A 664 -20.72 -0.94 -15.50
CA GLY A 664 -20.30 0.42 -15.15
C GLY A 664 -19.36 0.40 -13.97
N VAL A 665 -18.07 0.59 -14.25
CA VAL A 665 -17.02 0.65 -13.23
C VAL A 665 -17.08 2.04 -12.57
N GLN A 666 -17.49 2.10 -11.31
CA GLN A 666 -17.17 3.23 -10.43
C GLN A 666 -15.64 3.25 -10.25
N ARG A 667 -14.94 4.03 -11.07
CA ARG A 667 -13.48 4.20 -10.98
C ARG A 667 -13.20 5.35 -10.02
N MET A 668 -12.62 5.00 -8.86
CA MET A 668 -12.08 5.97 -7.92
C MET A 668 -10.97 6.77 -8.61
N ALA A 669 -11.04 8.10 -8.46
CA ALA A 669 -9.90 8.95 -8.76
C ALA A 669 -8.74 8.47 -7.88
N LEU A 670 -7.58 8.23 -8.48
CA LEU A 670 -6.33 8.08 -7.75
C LEU A 670 -6.16 9.34 -6.89
N CYS A 671 -6.50 9.23 -5.61
CA CYS A 671 -6.16 10.26 -4.63
C CYS A 671 -4.65 10.12 -4.37
N ASP A 672 -3.87 10.99 -4.99
CA ASP A 672 -2.51 11.25 -4.54
C ASP A 672 -2.53 11.95 -3.17
N ALA A 673 -1.46 11.68 -2.42
CA ALA A 673 -1.04 12.32 -1.18
C ALA A 673 -1.07 13.86 -1.20
#